data_AF-A0A7A6ZPI8-F1
#
_entry.id   AF-A0A7A6ZPI8-F1
#
_cell.length_a   1.000
_cell.length_b   1.000
_cell.length_c   1.000
_cell.angle_alpha   90.00
_cell.angle_beta   90.00
_cell.angle_gamma   90.00
#
_symmetry.space_group_name_H-M   'P 1'
#
loop_
_entity.id
_entity.type
_entity.pdbx_description
1 polymer ?
#
loop_
_entity_poly.entity_id
_entity_poly.type
_entity_poly.pdbx_seq_one_letter_code
_entity_poly.pdbx_strand_id
1 'polypeptide(L)'
;VRPDRVTLKLDKASYRPGDTIKLHIAAPTAGKGYAMVESSEGPLWWQEIDVPAQGLDLTIPVDKTWNRHDLYLSTLVVRPGDKSRSATPKRAVGVLHLPLGDENRRLDLALETPTKMRPNQPLTVKIKASNKNGEMPKQVNVLVSAVDSGVLNITDYVTPDPWQAFFGQKRYGADIYDIYGQVIEGQGRLAALRFGGDGDELKRGGKPPVNHVNIVAQQALPVTLNEQGEGSVTLPIGDFNGELRVMAQAWTADDFGSNESKVIVAAPVIAELNMPRFMASGDTSRLTLDITNLTDKPQKLNVALTASGLLELVSNSPAPVELAPGVRTTLFIPVRALTGYGDGDIQATISGLALPGETVADQHKQWKIGVRPAFPAQTVNYGTALQPGETWALPADGLQNFSPVTLEGQLLLSGKPPLNIARYIKELKAYPYGCLEQTASGLFPSLYTNAAQLQALGIKGDSDEKRRASVDIGISRLLQMQRDNGGFALWDKNGDEEYWLTAYVMDFLVRAGEQGYSVPTDAINRGNERLLRYLQDPGMISIPYADNLKASKFAVQSYAALVLARQQKAPLGALREIWEHRADAASGLPLLQLGVALKIMGDATRGEEAIVLALKTPRNSDERIWLGDYGSPLRDSALMLSLLEENKLLPDEQYSLLNTLSQQAFGERWLSTQESNALFLAARTLQDLPGKWQAQTTFSAEPLTGEKAQTSNLNSDQLATLQVTNSGDQPLWLRVDASGYPQSAPLPASNVLQIERHILGTDGKSKSLDSLRSGDLVLVWLQVKASNSVPDALVVDLLPAGLELENQNLANGGASLEQSGGEVQNLLNQMQQASIKHIEFRDDRFVAAVAVDEYQPVTLVYLARAVTPGTYQVPQPMVESMYVPQWRATGAADDLLIVRP
;
A
#
# COMPACT_ATOMS: atom_id res chain seq x y z
N VAL A 1 -20.95 -4.25 45.01
CA VAL A 1 -20.51 -5.29 45.98
C VAL A 1 -20.59 -6.65 45.30
N ARG A 2 -19.55 -7.49 45.36
CA ARG A 2 -19.58 -8.86 44.79
C ARG A 2 -20.36 -9.79 45.73
N PRO A 3 -21.28 -10.65 45.25
CA PRO A 3 -21.92 -11.63 46.12
C PRO A 3 -20.91 -12.61 46.71
N ASP A 4 -21.27 -13.23 47.83
CA ASP A 4 -20.58 -14.44 48.25
C ASP A 4 -20.75 -15.53 47.18
N ARG A 5 -19.78 -16.44 47.08
CA ARG A 5 -19.81 -17.51 46.08
C ARG A 5 -20.41 -18.79 46.64
N VAL A 6 -21.40 -19.34 45.95
CA VAL A 6 -21.83 -20.75 46.13
C VAL A 6 -20.91 -21.62 45.29
N THR A 7 -20.28 -22.63 45.90
CA THR A 7 -19.45 -23.58 45.16
C THR A 7 -20.35 -24.68 44.61
N LEU A 8 -20.41 -24.77 43.28
CA LEU A 8 -21.13 -25.80 42.55
C LEU A 8 -20.16 -26.88 42.09
N LYS A 9 -20.53 -28.16 42.27
CA LYS A 9 -19.75 -29.30 41.78
C LYS A 9 -20.64 -30.27 41.01
N LEU A 10 -20.08 -30.80 39.93
CA LEU A 10 -20.70 -31.79 39.06
C LEU A 10 -20.09 -33.16 39.33
N ASP A 11 -20.89 -34.22 39.21
CA ASP A 11 -20.45 -35.60 39.39
C ASP A 11 -19.65 -36.16 38.19
N LYS A 12 -19.81 -35.56 37.01
CA LYS A 12 -19.10 -35.91 35.78
C LYS A 12 -18.46 -34.68 35.13
N ALA A 13 -17.48 -34.94 34.28
CA ALA A 13 -16.78 -33.89 33.51
C ALA A 13 -17.59 -33.39 32.29
N SER A 14 -18.47 -34.21 31.73
CA SER A 14 -19.35 -33.87 30.61
C SER A 14 -20.64 -34.69 30.69
N TYR A 15 -21.71 -34.20 30.08
CA TYR A 15 -23.02 -34.84 30.03
C TYR A 15 -23.55 -34.92 28.59
N ARG A 16 -24.46 -35.86 28.35
CA ARG A 16 -25.18 -36.00 27.08
C ARG A 16 -26.69 -35.80 27.27
N PRO A 17 -27.41 -35.45 26.20
CA PRO A 17 -28.87 -35.57 26.13
C PRO A 17 -29.40 -36.88 26.76
N GLY A 18 -30.25 -36.78 27.79
CA GLY A 18 -30.79 -37.93 28.52
C GLY A 18 -29.96 -38.40 29.72
N ASP A 19 -28.77 -37.84 29.96
CA ASP A 19 -28.05 -38.04 31.21
C ASP A 19 -28.76 -37.34 32.38
N THR A 20 -28.40 -37.74 33.61
CA THR A 20 -28.86 -37.10 34.83
C THR A 20 -27.67 -36.50 35.57
N ILE A 21 -27.69 -35.18 35.78
CA ILE A 21 -26.68 -34.43 36.53
C ILE A 21 -26.94 -34.58 38.02
N LYS A 22 -25.89 -34.79 38.81
CA LYS A 22 -25.91 -34.61 40.27
C LYS A 22 -25.10 -33.36 40.64
N LEU A 23 -25.82 -32.29 40.93
CA LEU A 23 -25.25 -31.00 41.32
C LEU A 23 -25.12 -30.92 42.84
N HIS A 24 -23.90 -30.81 43.35
CA HIS A 24 -23.64 -30.51 44.75
C HIS A 24 -23.53 -28.99 44.95
N ILE A 25 -24.41 -28.44 45.79
CA ILE A 25 -24.52 -27.02 46.12
C ILE A 25 -23.94 -26.78 47.50
N ALA A 26 -22.75 -26.18 47.56
CA ALA A 26 -22.08 -25.81 48.81
C ALA A 26 -22.13 -24.28 49.03
N ALA A 27 -23.13 -23.83 49.80
CA ALA A 27 -23.28 -22.43 50.19
C ALA A 27 -22.48 -22.11 51.47
N PRO A 28 -21.98 -20.87 51.66
CA PRO A 28 -21.22 -20.48 52.84
C PRO A 28 -22.05 -20.50 54.14
N THR A 29 -23.37 -20.37 54.02
CA THR A 29 -24.33 -20.42 55.12
C THR A 29 -25.64 -21.04 54.65
N ALA A 30 -26.40 -21.64 55.57
CA ALA A 30 -27.72 -22.15 55.26
C ALA A 30 -28.69 -21.03 54.82
N GLY A 31 -29.58 -21.32 53.88
CA GLY A 31 -30.54 -20.36 53.34
C GLY A 31 -31.41 -20.92 52.22
N LYS A 32 -32.48 -20.20 51.89
CA LYS A 32 -33.41 -20.54 50.81
C LYS A 32 -33.06 -19.80 49.52
N GLY A 33 -33.50 -20.32 48.38
CA GLY A 33 -33.45 -19.64 47.10
C GLY A 33 -33.79 -20.58 45.95
N TYR A 34 -33.04 -20.55 44.85
CA TYR A 34 -33.33 -21.36 43.66
C TYR A 34 -32.07 -21.90 42.98
N ALA A 35 -32.25 -22.97 42.22
CA ALA A 35 -31.29 -23.51 41.26
C ALA A 35 -31.93 -23.57 39.87
N MET A 36 -31.16 -23.22 38.83
CA MET A 36 -31.63 -23.17 37.45
C MET A 36 -30.59 -23.70 36.47
N VAL A 37 -31.08 -24.13 35.30
CA VAL A 37 -30.28 -24.22 34.06
C VAL A 37 -30.73 -23.08 33.16
N GLU A 38 -29.82 -22.19 32.80
CA GLU A 38 -30.07 -21.00 32.00
C GLU A 38 -29.32 -21.05 30.67
N SER A 39 -29.88 -20.38 29.67
CA SER A 39 -29.23 -20.12 28.40
C SER A 39 -29.47 -18.67 27.95
N SER A 40 -28.95 -18.28 26.79
CA SER A 40 -29.20 -16.95 26.21
C SER A 40 -30.66 -16.66 25.84
N GLU A 41 -31.53 -17.66 25.78
CA GLU A 41 -32.96 -17.50 25.41
C GLU A 41 -33.89 -17.60 26.63
N GLY A 42 -33.34 -17.90 27.81
CA GLY A 42 -34.08 -17.99 29.07
C GLY A 42 -33.73 -19.23 29.89
N PRO A 43 -34.40 -19.40 31.05
CA PRO A 43 -34.23 -20.57 31.89
C PRO A 43 -34.92 -21.80 31.27
N LEU A 44 -34.21 -22.92 31.23
CA LEU A 44 -34.68 -24.20 30.71
C LEU A 44 -35.17 -25.14 31.82
N TRP A 45 -34.65 -24.95 33.03
CA TRP A 45 -35.01 -25.73 34.21
C TRP A 45 -34.91 -24.85 35.45
N TRP A 46 -35.81 -25.01 36.41
CA TRP A 46 -35.74 -24.30 37.69
C TRP A 46 -36.34 -25.13 38.82
N GLN A 47 -35.81 -24.94 40.03
CA GLN A 47 -36.37 -25.49 41.26
C GLN A 47 -36.02 -24.60 42.47
N GLU A 48 -36.96 -24.45 43.40
CA GLU A 48 -36.70 -23.85 44.70
C GLU A 48 -35.84 -24.78 45.57
N ILE A 49 -34.83 -24.23 46.25
CA ILE A 49 -33.90 -24.98 47.10
C ILE A 49 -33.86 -24.41 48.51
N ASP A 50 -33.71 -25.31 49.49
CA ASP A 50 -33.39 -24.97 50.87
C ASP A 50 -32.06 -25.63 51.21
N VAL A 51 -30.99 -24.83 51.28
CA VAL A 51 -29.62 -25.32 51.38
C VAL A 51 -29.21 -25.39 52.85
N PRO A 52 -28.95 -26.59 53.42
CA PRO A 52 -28.45 -26.73 54.78
C PRO A 52 -26.99 -26.29 54.91
N ALA A 53 -26.50 -26.13 56.15
CA ALA A 53 -25.13 -25.69 56.42
C ALA A 53 -24.04 -26.64 55.86
N GLN A 54 -24.38 -27.91 55.63
CA GLN A 54 -23.49 -28.95 55.10
C GLN A 54 -23.53 -29.09 53.57
N GLY A 55 -24.35 -28.30 52.87
CA GLY A 55 -24.59 -28.39 51.42
C GLY A 55 -25.80 -29.24 51.05
N LEU A 56 -26.19 -29.20 49.77
CA LEU A 56 -27.36 -29.86 49.19
C LEU A 56 -26.98 -30.57 47.88
N ASP A 57 -27.34 -31.84 47.73
CA ASP A 57 -27.25 -32.57 46.45
C ASP A 57 -28.58 -32.50 45.70
N LEU A 58 -28.55 -32.02 44.47
CA LEU A 58 -29.71 -31.82 43.60
C LEU A 58 -29.55 -32.62 42.31
N THR A 59 -30.61 -33.32 41.91
CA THR A 59 -30.62 -34.11 40.67
C THR A 59 -31.29 -33.31 39.56
N ILE A 60 -30.63 -33.12 38.41
CA ILE A 60 -31.14 -32.35 37.27
C ILE A 60 -31.13 -33.23 36.01
N PRO A 61 -32.30 -33.58 35.43
CA PRO A 61 -32.34 -34.35 34.18
C PRO A 61 -31.96 -33.46 32.99
N VAL A 62 -31.03 -33.92 32.15
CA VAL A 62 -30.65 -33.23 30.91
C VAL A 62 -31.66 -33.56 29.81
N ASP A 63 -32.44 -32.56 29.40
CA ASP A 63 -33.43 -32.74 28.34
C ASP A 63 -32.78 -33.03 26.99
N LYS A 64 -33.43 -33.85 26.16
CA LYS A 64 -32.90 -34.22 24.84
C LYS A 64 -32.94 -33.09 23.80
N THR A 65 -33.74 -32.06 24.05
CA THR A 65 -33.88 -30.90 23.17
C THR A 65 -32.78 -29.85 23.37
N TRP A 66 -31.93 -30.00 24.39
CA TRP A 66 -30.86 -29.07 24.75
C TRP A 66 -29.64 -29.19 23.82
N ASN A 67 -29.82 -28.89 22.54
CA ASN A 67 -28.79 -28.96 21.50
C ASN A 67 -27.96 -27.66 21.42
N ARG A 68 -27.35 -27.25 22.54
CA ARG A 68 -26.63 -25.96 22.67
C ARG A 68 -25.53 -26.02 23.73
N HIS A 69 -24.54 -25.13 23.62
CA HIS A 69 -23.31 -25.15 24.44
C HIS A 69 -23.14 -23.91 25.34
N ASP A 70 -24.13 -23.03 25.35
CA ASP A 70 -24.22 -21.83 26.19
C ASP A 70 -25.05 -22.06 27.46
N LEU A 71 -25.18 -23.31 27.91
CA LEU A 71 -25.92 -23.65 29.13
C LEU A 71 -25.08 -23.44 30.37
N TYR A 72 -25.70 -22.83 31.38
CA TYR A 72 -25.10 -22.59 32.68
C TYR A 72 -26.05 -22.97 33.80
N LEU A 73 -25.49 -23.57 34.83
CA LEU A 73 -26.15 -23.80 36.10
C LEU A 73 -25.99 -22.55 36.96
N SER A 74 -27.09 -22.00 37.44
CA SER A 74 -27.07 -20.88 38.38
C SER A 74 -27.82 -21.20 39.65
N THR A 75 -27.31 -20.68 40.77
CA THR A 75 -27.92 -20.83 42.09
C THR A 75 -27.88 -19.52 42.84
N LEU A 76 -28.96 -19.21 43.53
CA LEU A 76 -29.06 -18.07 44.43
C LEU A 76 -29.46 -18.60 45.81
N VAL A 77 -28.72 -18.22 46.84
CA VAL A 77 -29.06 -18.55 48.24
C VAL A 77 -29.09 -17.25 49.05
N VAL A 78 -30.18 -17.04 49.77
CA VAL A 78 -30.36 -15.89 50.66
C VAL A 78 -30.43 -16.39 52.09
N ARG A 79 -29.49 -15.93 52.92
CA ARG A 79 -29.56 -16.12 54.36
C ARG A 79 -30.49 -15.07 54.96
N PRO A 80 -31.50 -15.45 55.76
CA PRO A 80 -32.33 -14.48 56.47
C PRO A 80 -31.48 -13.68 57.46
N GLY A 81 -31.74 -12.37 57.54
CA GLY A 81 -31.11 -11.49 58.52
C GLY A 81 -31.56 -11.81 59.95
N ASP A 82 -30.71 -11.48 60.93
CA ASP A 82 -31.00 -11.67 62.36
C ASP A 82 -30.99 -10.31 63.05
N LYS A 83 -32.18 -9.82 63.42
CA LYS A 83 -32.37 -8.53 64.12
C LYS A 83 -31.68 -8.50 65.49
N SER A 84 -31.48 -9.66 66.13
CA SER A 84 -30.82 -9.73 67.44
C SER A 84 -29.30 -9.58 67.38
N ARG A 85 -28.70 -9.79 66.20
CA ARG A 85 -27.25 -9.73 65.94
C ARG A 85 -26.86 -8.60 64.98
N SER A 86 -27.79 -7.70 64.65
CA SER A 86 -27.61 -6.66 63.62
C SER A 86 -27.08 -7.20 62.28
N ALA A 87 -27.39 -8.45 61.95
CA ALA A 87 -26.91 -9.10 60.73
C ALA A 87 -27.88 -8.87 59.59
N THR A 88 -27.45 -8.14 58.55
CA THR A 88 -28.23 -7.94 57.31
C THR A 88 -28.36 -9.25 56.53
N PRO A 89 -29.42 -9.41 55.71
CA PRO A 89 -29.55 -10.57 54.83
C PRO A 89 -28.35 -10.64 53.88
N LYS A 90 -27.75 -11.82 53.76
CA LYS A 90 -26.56 -12.05 52.93
C LYS A 90 -26.92 -12.93 51.75
N ARG A 91 -26.44 -12.55 50.57
CA ARG A 91 -26.68 -13.23 49.29
C ARG A 91 -25.43 -13.97 48.84
N ALA A 92 -25.61 -15.22 48.41
CA ALA A 92 -24.59 -16.00 47.73
C ALA A 92 -25.08 -16.46 46.35
N VAL A 93 -24.22 -16.38 45.33
CA VAL A 93 -24.49 -16.87 43.97
C VAL A 93 -23.43 -17.84 43.51
N GLY A 94 -23.86 -18.92 42.85
CA GLY A 94 -23.01 -19.84 42.14
C GLY A 94 -23.42 -19.89 40.68
N VAL A 95 -22.46 -19.75 39.76
CA VAL A 95 -22.65 -19.96 38.32
C VAL A 95 -21.58 -20.93 37.85
N LEU A 96 -21.98 -21.95 37.08
CA LEU A 96 -21.10 -22.99 36.55
C LEU A 96 -21.55 -23.38 35.14
N HIS A 97 -20.62 -23.46 34.19
CA HIS A 97 -20.92 -23.94 32.83
C HIS A 97 -21.36 -25.40 32.87
N LEU A 98 -22.36 -25.76 32.07
CA LEU A 98 -22.79 -27.14 31.88
C LEU A 98 -22.16 -27.72 30.60
N PRO A 99 -21.13 -28.57 30.71
CA PRO A 99 -20.47 -29.17 29.55
C PRO A 99 -21.37 -30.23 28.89
N LEU A 100 -21.72 -29.97 27.62
CA LEU A 100 -22.50 -30.88 26.75
C LEU A 100 -21.76 -31.31 25.48
N GLY A 101 -20.49 -30.91 25.33
CA GLY A 101 -19.69 -31.26 24.15
C GLY A 101 -19.44 -32.78 24.09
N ASP A 102 -19.83 -33.41 22.97
CA ASP A 102 -19.60 -34.83 22.74
C ASP A 102 -18.25 -35.06 22.06
N GLU A 103 -17.36 -35.77 22.76
CA GLU A 103 -16.04 -36.15 22.26
C GLU A 103 -16.10 -37.07 21.04
N ASN A 104 -17.22 -37.78 20.83
CA ASN A 104 -17.43 -38.61 19.64
C ASN A 104 -17.55 -37.78 18.34
N ARG A 105 -17.83 -36.48 18.46
CA ARG A 105 -17.87 -35.53 17.34
C ARG A 105 -16.51 -34.90 17.04
N ARG A 106 -15.47 -35.32 17.76
CA ARG A 106 -14.08 -34.95 17.46
C ARG A 106 -13.46 -35.98 16.53
N LEU A 107 -12.98 -35.51 15.39
CA LEU A 107 -12.13 -36.33 14.51
C LEU A 107 -10.74 -36.42 15.12
N ASP A 108 -10.27 -37.65 15.32
CA ASP A 108 -8.87 -37.92 15.67
C ASP A 108 -8.04 -37.84 14.40
N LEU A 109 -7.41 -36.68 14.19
CA LEU A 109 -6.63 -36.37 13.00
C LEU A 109 -5.15 -36.60 13.30
N ALA A 110 -4.52 -37.54 12.61
CA ALA A 110 -3.08 -37.78 12.69
C ALA A 110 -2.38 -37.20 11.45
N LEU A 111 -1.30 -36.46 11.69
CA LEU A 111 -0.43 -35.93 10.65
C LEU A 111 0.93 -36.64 10.74
N GLU A 112 1.33 -37.27 9.64
CA GLU A 112 2.66 -37.86 9.52
C GLU A 112 3.50 -36.97 8.59
N THR A 113 4.50 -36.32 9.18
CA THR A 113 5.47 -35.46 8.52
C THR A 113 6.88 -35.85 8.95
N PRO A 114 7.90 -35.67 8.10
CA PRO A 114 9.28 -35.86 8.54
C PRO A 114 9.64 -34.86 9.65
N THR A 115 10.45 -35.27 10.62
CA THR A 115 10.93 -34.38 11.69
C THR A 115 11.89 -33.32 11.17
N LYS A 116 12.65 -33.65 10.12
CA LYS A 116 13.58 -32.77 9.43
C LYS A 116 13.47 -32.94 7.92
N MET A 117 13.61 -31.86 7.17
CA MET A 117 13.72 -31.90 5.71
C MET A 117 14.74 -30.88 5.20
N ARG A 118 15.07 -30.97 3.91
CA ARG A 118 15.91 -30.00 3.21
C ARG A 118 15.05 -28.85 2.64
N PRO A 119 15.60 -27.63 2.53
CA PRO A 119 14.97 -26.56 1.75
C PRO A 119 14.85 -26.94 0.26
N ASN A 120 14.00 -26.21 -0.48
CA ASN A 120 13.76 -26.43 -1.92
C ASN A 120 13.28 -27.85 -2.27
N GLN A 121 12.66 -28.54 -1.30
CA GLN A 121 12.07 -29.87 -1.48
C GLN A 121 10.58 -29.81 -1.14
N PRO A 122 9.73 -30.62 -1.79
CA PRO A 122 8.32 -30.70 -1.43
C PRO A 122 8.16 -31.40 -0.06
N LEU A 123 7.41 -30.76 0.84
CA LEU A 123 6.97 -31.37 2.09
C LEU A 123 5.71 -32.21 1.84
N THR A 124 5.80 -33.51 2.06
CA THR A 124 4.64 -34.41 2.03
C THR A 124 4.04 -34.54 3.42
N VAL A 125 2.75 -34.23 3.53
CA VAL A 125 1.94 -34.39 4.75
C VAL A 125 0.96 -35.53 4.48
N LYS A 126 1.16 -36.68 5.16
CA LYS A 126 0.15 -37.75 5.15
C LYS A 126 -0.84 -37.51 6.26
N ILE A 127 -2.11 -37.73 5.94
CA ILE A 127 -3.24 -37.41 6.79
C ILE A 127 -4.00 -38.70 7.04
N LYS A 128 -4.32 -38.96 8.31
CA LYS A 128 -5.21 -40.04 8.71
C LYS A 128 -6.26 -39.51 9.65
N ALA A 129 -7.53 -39.59 9.26
CA ALA A 129 -8.65 -39.37 10.16
C ALA A 129 -9.13 -40.70 10.75
N SER A 130 -9.52 -40.67 12.01
CA SER A 130 -10.21 -41.76 12.70
C SER A 130 -11.25 -41.23 13.68
N ASN A 131 -12.23 -42.07 14.02
CA ASN A 131 -13.15 -41.84 15.12
C ASN A 131 -12.98 -42.98 16.14
N LYS A 132 -12.81 -42.66 17.43
CA LYS A 132 -12.54 -43.66 18.48
C LYS A 132 -13.68 -44.66 18.69
N ASN A 133 -14.93 -44.28 18.41
CA ASN A 133 -16.12 -45.04 18.83
C ASN A 133 -17.18 -45.26 17.72
N GLY A 134 -16.86 -45.01 16.44
CA GLY A 134 -17.87 -45.06 15.36
C GLY A 134 -17.30 -45.42 13.98
N GLU A 135 -18.21 -45.63 13.01
CA GLU A 135 -17.84 -45.75 11.60
C GLU A 135 -17.19 -44.45 11.09
N MET A 136 -16.20 -44.59 10.22
CA MET A 136 -15.48 -43.44 9.67
C MET A 136 -16.45 -42.57 8.84
N PRO A 137 -16.58 -41.27 9.15
CA PRO A 137 -17.54 -40.42 8.44
C PRO A 137 -17.14 -40.27 6.98
N LYS A 138 -18.11 -40.38 6.08
CA LYS A 138 -17.86 -40.29 4.63
C LYS A 138 -17.47 -38.85 4.26
N GLN A 139 -16.53 -38.71 3.33
CA GLN A 139 -16.06 -37.42 2.78
C GLN A 139 -15.51 -36.46 3.83
N VAL A 140 -14.53 -36.91 4.62
CA VAL A 140 -13.74 -36.00 5.47
C VAL A 140 -12.95 -35.04 4.58
N ASN A 141 -13.13 -33.74 4.77
CA ASN A 141 -12.35 -32.72 4.09
C ASN A 141 -11.24 -32.23 5.02
N VAL A 142 -10.06 -31.96 4.47
CA VAL A 142 -8.90 -31.48 5.23
C VAL A 142 -8.24 -30.32 4.50
N LEU A 143 -8.01 -29.22 5.23
CA LEU A 143 -7.20 -28.09 4.78
C LEU A 143 -5.85 -28.16 5.48
N VAL A 144 -4.76 -28.23 4.71
CA VAL A 144 -3.39 -28.26 5.23
C VAL A 144 -2.68 -26.95 4.91
N SER A 145 -2.02 -26.40 5.93
CA SER A 145 -1.20 -25.20 5.84
C SER A 145 0.14 -25.40 6.56
N ALA A 146 1.15 -24.64 6.17
CA ALA A 146 2.45 -24.59 6.84
C ALA A 146 2.92 -23.14 6.95
N VAL A 147 3.26 -22.71 8.15
CA VAL A 147 3.70 -21.34 8.44
C VAL A 147 4.98 -21.38 9.28
N ASP A 148 5.90 -20.45 9.03
CA ASP A 148 7.07 -20.25 9.88
C ASP A 148 6.66 -20.00 11.34
N SER A 149 7.25 -20.77 12.25
CA SER A 149 7.04 -20.64 13.69
C SER A 149 7.53 -19.30 14.22
N GLY A 150 8.54 -18.69 13.59
CA GLY A 150 8.99 -17.34 13.91
C GLY A 150 7.87 -16.31 13.77
N VAL A 151 7.06 -16.42 12.72
CA VAL A 151 5.89 -15.56 12.48
C VAL A 151 4.78 -15.83 13.51
N LEU A 152 4.48 -17.10 13.78
CA LEU A 152 3.39 -17.48 14.69
C LEU A 152 3.69 -17.12 16.16
N ASN A 153 4.94 -17.26 16.60
CA ASN A 153 5.36 -16.99 17.97
C ASN A 153 5.28 -15.51 18.35
N ILE A 154 5.25 -14.58 17.37
CA ILE A 154 5.06 -13.14 17.64
C ILE A 154 3.72 -12.88 18.35
N THR A 155 2.70 -13.69 18.05
CA THR A 155 1.34 -13.50 18.58
C THR A 155 0.86 -14.68 19.42
N ASP A 156 1.75 -15.63 19.72
CA ASP A 156 1.42 -16.94 20.28
C ASP A 156 0.25 -17.60 19.52
N TYR A 157 0.27 -17.53 18.18
CA TYR A 157 -0.86 -17.96 17.36
C TYR A 157 -1.18 -19.43 17.61
N VAL A 158 -2.44 -19.69 17.98
CA VAL A 158 -2.94 -21.03 18.27
C VAL A 158 -3.54 -21.63 17.00
N THR A 159 -3.20 -22.88 16.72
CA THR A 159 -3.81 -23.63 15.61
C THR A 159 -5.34 -23.65 15.77
N PRO A 160 -6.11 -23.16 14.78
CA PRO A 160 -7.56 -23.12 14.88
C PRO A 160 -8.15 -24.51 15.08
N ASP A 161 -8.91 -24.69 16.17
CA ASP A 161 -9.64 -25.91 16.49
C ASP A 161 -11.15 -25.70 16.24
N PRO A 162 -11.71 -26.26 15.14
CA PRO A 162 -13.12 -26.11 14.84
C PRO A 162 -14.02 -26.83 15.88
N TRP A 163 -13.54 -27.89 16.54
CA TRP A 163 -14.31 -28.56 17.59
C TRP A 163 -14.52 -27.61 18.78
N GLN A 164 -13.47 -26.92 19.22
CA GLN A 164 -13.58 -25.91 20.28
C GLN A 164 -14.41 -24.70 19.83
N ALA A 165 -14.31 -24.28 18.56
CA ALA A 165 -15.12 -23.19 18.03
C ALA A 165 -16.63 -23.50 18.15
N PHE A 166 -17.06 -24.67 17.70
CA PHE A 166 -18.47 -25.06 17.69
C PHE A 166 -18.98 -25.57 19.05
N PHE A 167 -18.24 -26.45 19.73
CA PHE A 167 -18.69 -27.14 20.95
C PHE A 167 -18.09 -26.61 22.25
N GLY A 168 -17.06 -25.76 22.16
CA GLY A 168 -16.46 -25.13 23.32
C GLY A 168 -17.45 -24.26 24.11
N GLN A 169 -17.10 -24.00 25.37
CA GLN A 169 -17.87 -23.16 26.29
C GLN A 169 -18.20 -21.80 25.65
N LYS A 170 -19.50 -21.48 25.56
CA LYS A 170 -19.97 -20.16 25.13
C LYS A 170 -20.13 -19.24 26.34
N ARG A 171 -20.16 -17.92 26.13
CA ARG A 171 -20.37 -16.95 27.23
C ARG A 171 -21.71 -17.17 27.93
N TYR A 172 -21.79 -16.82 29.21
CA TYR A 172 -23.06 -16.83 29.95
C TYR A 172 -24.04 -15.84 29.33
N GLY A 173 -25.27 -16.30 29.08
CA GLY A 173 -26.26 -15.59 28.26
C GLY A 173 -27.25 -14.71 29.03
N ALA A 174 -27.14 -14.65 30.36
CA ALA A 174 -28.03 -13.86 31.21
C ALA A 174 -27.26 -12.81 32.02
N ASP A 175 -27.97 -11.73 32.38
CA ASP A 175 -27.47 -10.69 33.27
C ASP A 175 -28.26 -10.72 34.59
N ILE A 176 -27.55 -10.90 35.71
CA ILE A 176 -28.18 -11.02 37.04
C ILE A 176 -28.28 -9.64 37.69
N TYR A 177 -29.50 -9.12 37.81
CA TYR A 177 -29.80 -7.88 38.53
C TYR A 177 -30.56 -8.18 39.83
N ASP A 178 -30.07 -7.64 40.94
CA ASP A 178 -30.72 -7.74 42.25
C ASP A 178 -30.49 -6.50 43.12
N ILE A 179 -31.39 -6.27 44.10
CA ILE A 179 -31.34 -5.11 45.00
C ILE A 179 -30.50 -5.35 46.27
N TYR A 180 -30.02 -6.58 46.51
CA TYR A 180 -29.32 -6.93 47.75
C TYR A 180 -27.99 -6.16 47.90
N GLY A 181 -27.37 -5.78 46.78
CA GLY A 181 -26.18 -4.94 46.78
C GLY A 181 -26.39 -3.50 47.28
N GLN A 182 -27.63 -3.00 47.32
CA GLN A 182 -27.98 -1.68 47.88
C GLN A 182 -28.24 -1.73 49.40
N VAL A 183 -28.36 -2.93 49.97
CA VAL A 183 -28.62 -3.19 51.40
C VAL A 183 -27.34 -3.60 52.14
N ILE A 184 -26.27 -3.95 51.41
CA ILE A 184 -25.01 -4.46 51.94
C ILE A 184 -23.91 -3.41 51.78
N GLU A 185 -23.35 -2.90 52.89
CA GLU A 185 -22.16 -2.05 52.88
C GLU A 185 -20.91 -2.88 52.53
N GLY A 186 -20.15 -2.46 51.52
CA GLY A 186 -18.88 -3.11 51.15
C GLY A 186 -18.07 -2.35 50.11
N GLN A 187 -16.88 -1.89 50.51
CA GLN A 187 -15.85 -1.30 49.64
C GLN A 187 -15.32 -2.35 48.64
N GLY A 188 -15.32 -2.01 47.35
CA GLY A 188 -14.75 -2.84 46.29
C GLY A 188 -13.26 -2.55 46.10
N ARG A 189 -12.44 -3.60 45.98
CA ARG A 189 -11.03 -3.53 45.60
C ARG A 189 -10.91 -3.28 44.09
N LEU A 190 -10.08 -2.31 43.70
CA LEU A 190 -9.70 -2.05 42.31
C LEU A 190 -9.05 -3.29 41.68
N ALA A 191 -9.49 -3.62 40.47
CA ALA A 191 -8.87 -4.64 39.64
C ALA A 191 -7.54 -4.13 39.07
N ALA A 192 -6.53 -5.01 39.02
CA ALA A 192 -5.30 -4.72 38.29
C ALA A 192 -5.58 -4.75 36.79
N LEU A 193 -5.35 -3.63 36.12
CA LEU A 193 -5.24 -3.54 34.67
C LEU A 193 -4.05 -4.40 34.22
N ARG A 194 -4.31 -5.39 33.37
CA ARG A 194 -3.27 -6.05 32.58
C ARG A 194 -3.21 -5.32 31.25
N PHE A 195 -2.08 -4.66 30.99
CA PHE A 195 -1.75 -4.10 29.69
C PHE A 195 -1.41 -5.26 28.73
N GLY A 196 -1.96 -5.24 27.52
CA GLY A 196 -1.68 -6.21 26.48
C GLY A 196 -1.95 -5.59 25.12
N GLY A 197 -0.89 -5.41 24.33
CA GLY A 197 -0.93 -4.81 23.00
C GLY A 197 0.47 -4.75 22.38
N ASP A 198 1.00 -5.90 21.95
CA ASP A 198 2.33 -6.00 21.29
C ASP A 198 2.34 -5.48 19.82
N GLY A 199 1.24 -4.87 19.38
CA GLY A 199 1.16 -4.17 18.09
C GLY A 199 1.21 -2.64 18.21
N ASP A 200 1.15 -2.09 19.43
CA ASP A 200 1.13 -0.62 19.62
C ASP A 200 2.54 -0.01 19.46
N GLU A 201 3.61 -0.76 19.71
CA GLU A 201 4.98 -0.28 19.52
C GLU A 201 5.31 -0.07 18.04
N LEU A 202 4.79 -0.91 17.13
CA LEU A 202 4.89 -0.72 15.67
C LEU A 202 3.99 0.41 15.14
N LYS A 203 2.87 0.73 15.81
CA LYS A 203 2.02 1.88 15.44
C LYS A 203 2.57 3.21 15.93
N ARG A 204 3.11 3.25 17.16
CA ARG A 204 3.97 4.36 17.63
C ARG A 204 5.23 4.46 16.76
N GLY A 205 5.58 3.29 16.23
CA GLY A 205 6.59 2.90 15.26
C GLY A 205 6.50 3.49 13.84
N GLY A 206 5.35 4.06 13.45
CA GLY A 206 5.01 4.33 12.05
C GLY A 206 5.29 3.18 11.08
N LYS A 207 5.12 3.44 9.78
CA LYS A 207 5.17 2.38 8.77
C LYS A 207 6.63 1.96 8.52
N PRO A 208 7.03 0.69 8.73
CA PRO A 208 8.38 0.22 8.43
C PRO A 208 8.74 0.45 6.95
N PRO A 209 10.04 0.61 6.60
CA PRO A 209 10.46 0.59 5.21
C PRO A 209 10.16 -0.79 4.59
N VAL A 210 10.15 -0.87 3.26
CA VAL A 210 9.84 -2.13 2.56
C VAL A 210 10.82 -3.20 3.02
N ASN A 211 10.29 -4.28 3.58
CA ASN A 211 11.09 -5.35 4.14
C ASN A 211 11.08 -6.55 3.20
N HIS A 212 12.27 -6.97 2.76
CA HIS A 212 12.47 -8.18 1.95
C HIS A 212 12.56 -9.45 2.81
N VAL A 213 11.91 -9.47 3.98
CA VAL A 213 11.75 -10.69 4.76
C VAL A 213 10.84 -11.64 3.99
N ASN A 214 11.37 -12.81 3.66
CA ASN A 214 10.61 -13.90 3.05
C ASN A 214 9.70 -14.53 4.12
N ILE A 215 8.42 -14.15 4.11
CA ILE A 215 7.40 -14.77 4.95
C ILE A 215 7.00 -16.10 4.33
N VAL A 216 7.40 -17.20 4.96
CA VAL A 216 7.04 -18.55 4.52
C VAL A 216 5.67 -18.93 5.08
N ALA A 217 4.66 -18.80 4.23
CA ALA A 217 3.30 -19.25 4.51
C ALA A 217 2.74 -19.96 3.27
N GLN A 218 2.32 -21.20 3.44
CA GLN A 218 1.75 -22.04 2.39
C GLN A 218 0.40 -22.58 2.84
N GLN A 219 -0.56 -22.63 1.92
CA GLN A 219 -1.86 -23.26 2.13
C GLN A 219 -2.26 -24.01 0.87
N ALA A 220 -2.51 -25.31 1.00
CA ALA A 220 -3.00 -26.13 -0.09
C ALA A 220 -4.50 -25.90 -0.33
N LEU A 221 -5.00 -26.40 -1.45
CA LEU A 221 -6.45 -26.58 -1.62
C LEU A 221 -6.96 -27.64 -0.64
N PRO A 222 -8.23 -27.56 -0.21
CA PRO A 222 -8.82 -28.61 0.62
C PRO A 222 -8.86 -29.93 -0.15
N VAL A 223 -8.51 -31.02 0.54
CA VAL A 223 -8.53 -32.39 -0.01
C VAL A 223 -9.59 -33.23 0.69
N THR A 224 -10.20 -34.14 -0.05
CA THR A 224 -11.13 -35.12 0.50
C THR A 224 -10.39 -36.44 0.75
N LEU A 225 -10.51 -36.98 1.97
CA LEU A 225 -9.90 -38.26 2.33
C LEU A 225 -10.64 -39.44 1.68
N ASN A 226 -9.92 -40.53 1.45
CA ASN A 226 -10.49 -41.75 0.86
C ASN A 226 -11.38 -42.53 1.85
N GLU A 227 -11.90 -43.69 1.44
CA GLU A 227 -12.74 -44.56 2.26
C GLU A 227 -12.04 -45.16 3.49
N GLN A 228 -10.72 -45.10 3.55
CA GLN A 228 -9.92 -45.49 4.70
C GLN A 228 -9.62 -44.27 5.60
N GLY A 229 -10.04 -43.06 5.22
CA GLY A 229 -9.75 -41.82 5.95
C GLY A 229 -8.29 -41.40 5.76
N GLU A 230 -7.66 -41.78 4.66
CA GLU A 230 -6.28 -41.46 4.30
C GLU A 230 -6.23 -40.42 3.19
N GLY A 231 -5.22 -39.57 3.23
CA GLY A 231 -4.93 -38.56 2.22
C GLY A 231 -3.48 -38.09 2.28
N SER A 232 -3.04 -37.39 1.25
CA SER A 232 -1.70 -36.81 1.19
C SER A 232 -1.75 -35.46 0.52
N VAL A 233 -1.01 -34.50 1.07
CA VAL A 233 -0.82 -33.16 0.51
C VAL A 233 0.67 -32.90 0.34
N THR A 234 1.06 -32.30 -0.77
CA THR A 234 2.43 -31.86 -1.04
C THR A 234 2.51 -30.34 -1.07
N LEU A 235 3.32 -29.76 -0.19
CA LEU A 235 3.57 -28.33 -0.11
C LEU A 235 4.95 -28.02 -0.69
N PRO A 236 5.07 -27.13 -1.69
CA PRO A 236 6.37 -26.73 -2.21
C PRO A 236 7.06 -25.80 -1.20
N ILE A 237 8.07 -26.31 -0.50
CA ILE A 237 8.86 -25.49 0.43
C ILE A 237 10.05 -24.90 -0.32
N GLY A 238 10.13 -23.57 -0.31
CA GLY A 238 11.21 -22.82 -0.94
C GLY A 238 12.54 -22.89 -0.17
N ASP A 239 13.39 -21.92 -0.44
CA ASP A 239 14.67 -21.74 0.24
C ASP A 239 14.44 -21.09 1.62
N PHE A 240 14.21 -21.93 2.62
CA PHE A 240 13.88 -21.53 4.00
C PHE A 240 14.70 -22.33 5.00
N ASN A 241 15.18 -21.68 6.05
CA ASN A 241 15.86 -22.30 7.18
C ASN A 241 15.15 -21.91 8.48
N GLY A 242 14.55 -22.88 9.18
CA GLY A 242 13.76 -22.62 10.38
C GLY A 242 12.81 -23.76 10.74
N GLU A 243 11.86 -23.48 11.62
CA GLU A 243 10.81 -24.43 12.02
C GLU A 243 9.49 -24.07 11.34
N LEU A 244 8.98 -24.96 10.48
CA LEU A 244 7.63 -24.86 9.93
C LEU A 244 6.64 -25.57 10.86
N ARG A 245 5.59 -24.86 11.26
CA ARG A 245 4.42 -25.45 11.92
C ARG A 245 3.41 -25.83 10.85
N VAL A 246 3.22 -27.13 10.66
CA VAL A 246 2.18 -27.69 9.80
C VAL A 246 0.90 -27.76 10.61
N MET A 247 -0.18 -27.22 10.06
CA MET A 247 -1.49 -27.17 10.70
C MET A 247 -2.52 -27.81 9.76
N ALA A 248 -3.43 -28.59 10.32
CA ALA A 248 -4.54 -29.15 9.57
C ALA A 248 -5.87 -28.95 10.31
N GLN A 249 -6.89 -28.57 9.56
CA GLN A 249 -8.29 -28.56 10.00
C GLN A 249 -9.06 -29.59 9.19
N ALA A 250 -9.81 -30.45 9.88
CA ALA A 250 -10.65 -31.48 9.27
C ALA A 250 -12.12 -31.26 9.62
N TRP A 251 -13.01 -31.48 8.66
CA TRP A 251 -14.45 -31.33 8.86
C TRP A 251 -15.28 -32.27 7.98
N THR A 252 -16.44 -32.64 8.52
CA THR A 252 -17.58 -33.23 7.80
C THR A 252 -18.80 -32.30 7.99
N ALA A 253 -20.01 -32.85 8.12
CA ALA A 253 -21.19 -32.09 8.50
C ALA A 253 -21.21 -31.73 10.00
N ASP A 254 -20.83 -32.69 10.86
CA ASP A 254 -20.99 -32.59 12.31
C ASP A 254 -19.75 -33.01 13.11
N ASP A 255 -18.73 -33.54 12.43
CA ASP A 255 -17.46 -33.97 13.03
C ASP A 255 -16.35 -32.98 12.66
N PHE A 256 -15.55 -32.61 13.65
CA PHE A 256 -14.50 -31.62 13.50
C PHE A 256 -13.21 -32.09 14.16
N GLY A 257 -12.08 -31.82 13.52
CA GLY A 257 -10.77 -32.13 14.08
C GLY A 257 -9.75 -31.07 13.72
N SER A 258 -8.72 -30.99 14.55
CA SER A 258 -7.53 -30.21 14.27
C SER A 258 -6.32 -30.94 14.79
N ASN A 259 -5.20 -30.83 14.07
CA ASN A 259 -3.91 -31.28 14.56
C ASN A 259 -2.79 -30.42 13.97
N GLU A 260 -1.62 -30.54 14.57
CA GLU A 260 -0.42 -29.85 14.16
C GLU A 260 0.82 -30.71 14.30
N SER A 261 1.83 -30.43 13.49
CA SER A 261 3.15 -31.04 13.61
C SER A 261 4.23 -30.00 13.29
N LYS A 262 5.45 -30.27 13.77
CA LYS A 262 6.61 -29.40 13.55
C LYS A 262 7.57 -30.08 12.59
N VAL A 263 8.04 -29.32 11.61
CA VAL A 263 9.02 -29.76 10.62
C VAL A 263 10.18 -28.78 10.63
N ILE A 264 11.38 -29.26 10.96
CA ILE A 264 12.59 -28.43 10.90
C ILE A 264 13.12 -28.48 9.46
N VAL A 265 13.20 -27.31 8.83
CA VAL A 265 13.82 -27.16 7.52
C VAL A 265 15.21 -26.58 7.73
N ALA A 266 16.23 -27.35 7.35
CA ALA A 266 17.61 -26.93 7.54
C ALA A 266 18.48 -27.36 6.36
N ALA A 267 19.11 -26.37 5.73
CA ALA A 267 20.20 -26.58 4.80
C ALA A 267 21.41 -27.17 5.56
N PRO A 268 22.16 -28.11 4.94
CA PRO A 268 23.42 -28.58 5.49
C PRO A 268 24.44 -27.44 5.63
N VAL A 269 24.43 -26.52 4.66
CA VAL A 269 25.24 -25.31 4.63
C VAL A 269 24.31 -24.13 4.37
N ILE A 270 24.37 -23.12 5.23
CA ILE A 270 23.63 -21.86 5.05
C ILE A 270 24.53 -20.89 4.29
N ALA A 271 23.97 -20.20 3.30
CA ALA A 271 24.64 -19.18 2.52
C ALA A 271 23.71 -17.96 2.41
N GLU A 272 24.08 -16.87 3.08
CA GLU A 272 23.30 -15.63 3.14
C GLU A 272 24.15 -14.44 2.69
N LEU A 273 23.65 -13.68 1.72
CA LEU A 273 24.33 -12.51 1.18
C LEU A 273 23.81 -11.26 1.87
N ASN A 274 24.68 -10.55 2.58
CA ASN A 274 24.38 -9.21 3.07
C ASN A 274 24.74 -8.19 1.99
N MET A 275 23.75 -7.40 1.59
CA MET A 275 23.80 -6.45 0.50
C MET A 275 22.97 -5.21 0.86
N PRO A 276 23.27 -4.03 0.28
CA PRO A 276 22.42 -2.86 0.45
C PRO A 276 21.06 -3.13 -0.20
N ARG A 277 20.04 -2.34 0.19
CA ARG A 277 18.67 -2.49 -0.33
C ARG A 277 18.56 -2.12 -1.81
N PHE A 278 19.40 -1.21 -2.28
CA PHE A 278 19.50 -0.76 -3.67
C PHE A 278 20.95 -0.36 -3.98
N MET A 279 21.26 -0.12 -5.26
CA MET A 279 22.50 0.55 -5.66
C MET A 279 22.20 1.67 -6.66
N ALA A 280 22.98 2.76 -6.63
CA ALA A 280 22.95 3.76 -7.67
C ALA A 280 23.92 3.41 -8.82
N SER A 281 23.62 3.83 -10.05
CA SER A 281 24.52 3.64 -11.20
C SER A 281 25.92 4.18 -10.93
N GLY A 282 26.95 3.37 -11.17
CA GLY A 282 28.35 3.74 -10.92
C GLY A 282 28.85 3.47 -9.49
N ASP A 283 27.96 3.09 -8.57
CA ASP A 283 28.34 2.75 -7.20
C ASP A 283 29.18 1.48 -7.14
N THR A 284 30.05 1.42 -6.13
CA THR A 284 30.78 0.22 -5.74
C THR A 284 30.41 -0.17 -4.32
N SER A 285 30.13 -1.44 -4.09
CA SER A 285 29.75 -1.99 -2.78
C SER A 285 30.56 -3.23 -2.46
N ARG A 286 30.97 -3.38 -1.21
CA ARG A 286 31.60 -4.61 -0.71
C ARG A 286 30.57 -5.46 0.01
N LEU A 287 29.93 -6.36 -0.73
CA LEU A 287 28.97 -7.31 -0.18
C LEU A 287 29.69 -8.35 0.69
N THR A 288 28.95 -9.02 1.56
CA THR A 288 29.48 -10.11 2.39
C THR A 288 28.58 -11.33 2.28
N LEU A 289 29.13 -12.46 1.83
CA LEU A 289 28.45 -13.75 1.80
C LEU A 289 28.87 -14.56 3.02
N ASP A 290 27.95 -14.73 3.96
CA ASP A 290 28.14 -15.56 5.14
C ASP A 290 27.82 -17.01 4.80
N ILE A 291 28.81 -17.89 4.99
CA ILE A 291 28.67 -19.33 4.80
C ILE A 291 28.84 -20.01 6.15
N THR A 292 27.82 -20.76 6.56
CA THR A 292 27.82 -21.48 7.85
C THR A 292 27.66 -22.97 7.62
N ASN A 293 28.61 -23.75 8.13
CA ASN A 293 28.53 -25.21 8.08
C ASN A 293 27.77 -25.72 9.32
N LEU A 294 26.54 -26.20 9.14
CA LEU A 294 25.75 -26.80 10.22
C LEU A 294 25.89 -28.32 10.30
N THR A 295 26.73 -28.93 9.46
CA THR A 295 27.01 -30.36 9.50
C THR A 295 27.99 -30.72 10.61
N ASP A 296 28.03 -31.99 10.99
CA ASP A 296 28.94 -32.57 11.96
C ASP A 296 30.35 -32.86 11.39
N LYS A 297 30.55 -32.63 10.08
CA LYS A 297 31.80 -32.90 9.37
C LYS A 297 32.37 -31.65 8.71
N PRO A 298 33.70 -31.56 8.54
CA PRO A 298 34.29 -30.49 7.76
C PRO A 298 33.82 -30.58 6.30
N GLN A 299 33.55 -29.42 5.70
CA GLN A 299 33.12 -29.30 4.31
C GLN A 299 34.21 -28.56 3.52
N LYS A 300 34.44 -29.00 2.28
CA LYS A 300 35.32 -28.32 1.33
C LYS A 300 34.48 -27.85 0.16
N LEU A 301 34.11 -26.58 0.20
CA LEU A 301 33.13 -25.98 -0.69
C LEU A 301 33.83 -25.21 -1.81
N ASN A 302 33.28 -25.31 -3.02
CA ASN A 302 33.64 -24.41 -4.12
C ASN A 302 32.49 -23.42 -4.33
N VAL A 303 32.76 -22.12 -4.27
CA VAL A 303 31.75 -21.07 -4.39
C VAL A 303 31.98 -20.33 -5.70
N ALA A 304 31.18 -20.67 -6.72
CA ALA A 304 31.20 -19.98 -8.00
C ALA A 304 30.21 -18.82 -7.96
N LEU A 305 30.72 -17.59 -8.12
CA LEU A 305 29.92 -16.37 -8.13
C LEU A 305 29.79 -15.85 -9.55
N THR A 306 28.57 -15.49 -9.93
CA THR A 306 28.28 -14.78 -11.19
C THR A 306 27.40 -13.58 -10.91
N ALA A 307 27.57 -12.53 -11.72
CA ALA A 307 26.69 -11.38 -11.74
C ALA A 307 26.03 -11.26 -13.11
N SER A 308 24.78 -10.81 -13.12
CA SER A 308 24.03 -10.52 -14.35
C SER A 308 23.14 -9.29 -14.17
N GLY A 309 22.55 -8.80 -15.27
CA GLY A 309 21.78 -7.56 -15.26
C GLY A 309 22.67 -6.33 -15.10
N LEU A 310 22.26 -5.38 -14.26
CA LEU A 310 22.98 -4.12 -14.01
C LEU A 310 24.05 -4.21 -12.91
N LEU A 311 24.63 -5.40 -12.67
CA LEU A 311 25.72 -5.60 -11.73
C LEU A 311 26.90 -6.31 -12.38
N GLU A 312 28.10 -5.96 -11.93
CA GLU A 312 29.34 -6.67 -12.25
C GLU A 312 30.15 -6.99 -10.99
N LEU A 313 30.88 -8.11 -11.02
CA LEU A 313 31.85 -8.47 -9.99
C LEU A 313 33.17 -7.73 -10.27
N VAL A 314 33.72 -7.06 -9.26
CA VAL A 314 35.01 -6.37 -9.38
C VAL A 314 36.20 -7.32 -9.18
N SER A 315 35.98 -8.43 -8.46
CA SER A 315 36.97 -9.49 -8.23
C SER A 315 36.54 -10.83 -8.82
N ASN A 316 37.53 -11.70 -9.07
CA ASN A 316 37.27 -13.08 -9.47
C ASN A 316 36.59 -13.88 -8.35
N SER A 317 36.00 -15.02 -8.72
CA SER A 317 35.44 -15.98 -7.77
C SER A 317 36.48 -16.42 -6.72
N PRO A 318 36.05 -16.63 -5.47
CA PRO A 318 36.94 -16.99 -4.37
C PRO A 318 37.56 -18.38 -4.55
N ALA A 319 38.70 -18.60 -3.89
CA ALA A 319 39.30 -19.93 -3.79
C ALA A 319 38.39 -20.90 -2.99
N PRO A 320 38.57 -22.23 -3.12
CA PRO A 320 37.82 -23.20 -2.33
C PRO A 320 37.88 -22.91 -0.83
N VAL A 321 36.75 -23.06 -0.16
CA VAL A 321 36.55 -22.69 1.24
C VAL A 321 36.45 -23.96 2.09
N GLU A 322 37.36 -24.11 3.05
CA GLU A 322 37.31 -25.20 4.02
C GLU A 322 36.62 -24.71 5.30
N LEU A 323 35.50 -25.34 5.67
CA LEU A 323 34.76 -25.02 6.89
C LEU A 323 34.70 -26.22 7.83
N ALA A 324 35.18 -26.04 9.06
CA ALA A 324 34.96 -27.01 10.13
C ALA A 324 33.48 -27.05 10.58
N PRO A 325 33.04 -28.12 11.27
CA PRO A 325 31.69 -28.23 11.82
C PRO A 325 31.32 -27.03 12.70
N GLY A 326 30.13 -26.45 12.51
CA GLY A 326 29.61 -25.33 13.30
C GLY A 326 30.31 -23.99 13.07
N VAL A 327 31.28 -23.91 12.16
CA VAL A 327 32.01 -22.67 11.86
C VAL A 327 31.27 -21.86 10.79
N ARG A 328 31.30 -20.53 10.95
CA ARG A 328 30.90 -19.54 9.94
C ARG A 328 32.13 -18.85 9.38
N THR A 329 32.14 -18.62 8.08
CA THR A 329 33.10 -17.76 7.38
C THR A 329 32.37 -16.70 6.56
N THR A 330 33.05 -15.60 6.25
CA THR A 330 32.49 -14.48 5.50
C THR A 330 33.36 -14.21 4.28
N LEU A 331 32.78 -14.30 3.09
CA LEU A 331 33.45 -13.97 1.84
C LEU A 331 33.11 -12.55 1.44
N PHE A 332 34.13 -11.74 1.14
CA PHE A 332 33.92 -10.38 0.65
C PHE A 332 33.75 -10.40 -0.87
N ILE A 333 32.67 -9.78 -1.36
CA ILE A 333 32.31 -9.75 -2.77
C ILE A 333 32.18 -8.28 -3.21
N PRO A 334 33.27 -7.65 -3.68
CA PRO A 334 33.21 -6.33 -4.26
C PRO A 334 32.45 -6.34 -5.58
N VAL A 335 31.41 -5.50 -5.69
CA VAL A 335 30.54 -5.37 -6.87
C VAL A 335 30.46 -3.91 -7.32
N ARG A 336 30.09 -3.70 -8.58
CA ARG A 336 29.80 -2.38 -9.15
C ARG A 336 28.48 -2.39 -9.91
N ALA A 337 27.72 -1.32 -9.76
CA ALA A 337 26.47 -1.11 -10.48
C ALA A 337 26.74 -0.47 -11.85
N LEU A 338 26.14 -1.06 -12.89
CA LEU A 338 26.20 -0.56 -14.26
C LEU A 338 25.24 0.63 -14.45
N THR A 339 25.43 1.38 -15.53
CA THR A 339 24.60 2.54 -15.86
C THR A 339 23.21 2.12 -16.33
N GLY A 340 22.16 2.60 -15.67
CA GLY A 340 20.77 2.36 -16.08
C GLY A 340 19.78 2.28 -14.91
N TYR A 341 18.53 2.00 -15.24
CA TYR A 341 17.44 1.74 -14.29
C TYR A 341 16.90 0.32 -14.53
N GLY A 342 16.89 -0.52 -13.51
CA GLY A 342 16.45 -1.91 -13.61
C GLY A 342 16.99 -2.76 -12.47
N ASP A 343 17.19 -4.05 -12.72
CA ASP A 343 17.67 -5.00 -11.72
C ASP A 343 19.10 -5.48 -12.02
N GLY A 344 19.85 -5.73 -10.97
CA GLY A 344 21.06 -6.55 -10.99
C GLY A 344 20.87 -7.81 -10.16
N ASP A 345 21.57 -8.88 -10.52
CA ASP A 345 21.41 -10.18 -9.86
C ASP A 345 22.78 -10.81 -9.60
N ILE A 346 23.01 -11.24 -8.36
CA ILE A 346 24.16 -12.04 -7.94
C ILE A 346 23.70 -13.48 -7.75
N GLN A 347 24.34 -14.41 -8.46
CA GLN A 347 24.11 -15.84 -8.29
C GLN A 347 25.33 -16.50 -7.64
N ALA A 348 25.07 -17.41 -6.71
CA ALA A 348 26.09 -18.29 -6.14
C ALA A 348 25.72 -19.74 -6.40
N THR A 349 26.67 -20.51 -6.94
CA THR A 349 26.60 -21.97 -6.99
C THR A 349 27.64 -22.53 -6.02
N ILE A 350 27.19 -23.25 -5.02
CA ILE A 350 28.02 -23.86 -3.97
C ILE A 350 28.07 -25.37 -4.23
N SER A 351 29.24 -25.84 -4.62
CA SER A 351 29.49 -27.24 -4.96
C SER A 351 30.40 -27.91 -3.92
N GLY A 352 30.47 -29.24 -3.97
CA GLY A 352 31.38 -30.02 -3.12
C GLY A 352 30.84 -30.35 -1.74
N LEU A 353 29.52 -30.23 -1.53
CA LEU A 353 28.87 -30.69 -0.31
C LEU A 353 29.02 -32.21 -0.19
N ALA A 354 29.76 -32.65 0.82
CA ALA A 354 29.99 -34.06 1.10
C ALA A 354 29.10 -34.49 2.29
N LEU A 355 27.98 -35.15 1.97
CA LEU A 355 27.04 -35.69 2.96
C LEU A 355 27.07 -37.22 2.93
N PRO A 356 27.33 -37.91 4.06
CA PRO A 356 27.36 -39.37 4.08
C PRO A 356 26.01 -39.98 3.70
N GLY A 357 25.98 -40.80 2.64
CA GLY A 357 24.77 -41.53 2.23
C GLY A 357 23.71 -40.68 1.52
N GLU A 358 24.00 -39.42 1.18
CA GLU A 358 23.08 -38.51 0.49
C GLU A 358 23.81 -37.86 -0.69
N THR A 359 23.29 -38.03 -1.92
CA THR A 359 23.76 -37.27 -3.07
C THR A 359 22.95 -35.98 -3.13
N VAL A 360 23.58 -34.86 -2.79
CA VAL A 360 22.92 -33.54 -2.84
C VAL A 360 23.42 -32.79 -4.06
N ALA A 361 22.49 -32.22 -4.81
CA ALA A 361 22.81 -31.34 -5.94
C ALA A 361 23.54 -30.09 -5.44
N ASP A 362 24.27 -29.43 -6.33
CA ASP A 362 24.90 -28.14 -6.00
C ASP A 362 23.83 -27.14 -5.54
N GLN A 363 24.17 -26.36 -4.52
CA GLN A 363 23.25 -25.37 -3.97
C GLN A 363 23.29 -24.10 -4.81
N HIS A 364 22.14 -23.67 -5.30
CA HIS A 364 21.99 -22.46 -6.11
C HIS A 364 21.24 -21.39 -5.31
N LYS A 365 21.85 -20.22 -5.15
CA LYS A 365 21.28 -19.04 -4.51
C LYS A 365 21.30 -17.87 -5.48
N GLN A 366 20.29 -17.02 -5.41
CA GLN A 366 20.14 -15.84 -6.26
C GLN A 366 19.65 -14.67 -5.40
N TRP A 367 20.28 -13.52 -5.55
CA TRP A 367 19.92 -12.31 -4.84
C TRP A 367 19.81 -11.15 -5.83
N LYS A 368 18.63 -10.54 -5.87
CA LYS A 368 18.33 -9.41 -6.75
C LYS A 368 18.42 -8.09 -6.00
N ILE A 369 18.97 -7.09 -6.68
CA ILE A 369 19.01 -5.71 -6.21
C ILE A 369 18.44 -4.77 -7.26
N GLY A 370 17.66 -3.78 -6.82
CA GLY A 370 17.27 -2.67 -7.67
C GLY A 370 18.47 -1.75 -7.92
N VAL A 371 18.73 -1.46 -9.20
CA VAL A 371 19.69 -0.45 -9.64
C VAL A 371 18.92 0.73 -10.21
N ARG A 372 19.17 1.92 -9.65
CA ARG A 372 18.63 3.17 -10.19
C ARG A 372 19.74 4.17 -10.50
N PRO A 373 19.52 5.15 -11.38
CA PRO A 373 20.47 6.24 -11.53
C PRO A 373 20.54 7.12 -10.29
N ALA A 374 21.68 7.77 -10.09
CA ALA A 374 21.90 8.70 -8.98
C ALA A 374 21.13 10.02 -9.15
N PHE A 375 20.74 10.36 -10.38
CA PHE A 375 20.07 11.60 -10.73
C PHE A 375 18.73 11.32 -11.42
N PRO A 376 17.75 12.23 -11.32
CA PRO A 376 16.48 12.07 -12.02
C PRO A 376 16.67 12.07 -13.53
N ALA A 377 15.76 11.38 -14.24
CA ALA A 377 15.73 11.44 -15.69
C ALA A 377 15.45 12.87 -16.17
N GLN A 378 16.05 13.25 -17.30
CA GLN A 378 15.71 14.47 -18.00
C GLN A 378 14.89 14.12 -19.24
N THR A 379 14.01 15.05 -19.62
CA THR A 379 13.22 14.94 -20.85
C THR A 379 13.42 16.21 -21.67
N VAL A 380 13.58 16.03 -22.97
CA VAL A 380 13.56 17.09 -23.97
C VAL A 380 12.39 16.85 -24.91
N ASN A 381 11.66 17.93 -25.22
CA ASN A 381 10.53 17.90 -26.11
C ASN A 381 10.78 18.89 -27.27
N TYR A 382 10.49 18.43 -28.49
CA TYR A 382 10.50 19.23 -29.70
C TYR A 382 9.22 19.00 -30.50
N GLY A 383 8.81 20.00 -31.27
CA GLY A 383 7.53 19.96 -31.97
C GLY A 383 7.39 21.17 -32.87
N THR A 384 6.87 20.93 -34.07
CA THR A 384 6.62 21.99 -35.05
C THR A 384 5.62 21.51 -36.11
N ALA A 385 5.07 22.45 -36.85
CA ALA A 385 4.31 22.19 -38.06
C ALA A 385 5.21 22.47 -39.27
N LEU A 386 5.46 21.46 -40.10
CA LEU A 386 6.21 21.61 -41.34
C LEU A 386 5.27 21.85 -42.51
N GLN A 387 5.51 22.92 -43.27
CA GLN A 387 4.88 23.11 -44.56
C GLN A 387 5.41 22.09 -45.59
N PRO A 388 4.68 21.81 -46.67
CA PRO A 388 5.14 20.94 -47.74
C PRO A 388 6.56 21.28 -48.23
N GLY A 389 7.47 20.30 -48.23
CA GLY A 389 8.86 20.46 -48.63
C GLY A 389 9.82 20.99 -47.55
N GLU A 390 9.33 21.40 -46.38
CA GLU A 390 10.18 21.80 -45.26
C GLU A 390 10.81 20.60 -44.56
N THR A 391 11.98 20.82 -43.97
CA THR A 391 12.73 19.82 -43.22
C THR A 391 13.03 20.32 -41.82
N TRP A 392 12.79 19.48 -40.83
CA TRP A 392 13.18 19.68 -39.44
C TRP A 392 14.25 18.67 -39.03
N ALA A 393 15.24 19.12 -38.26
CA ALA A 393 16.28 18.28 -37.69
C ALA A 393 16.35 18.49 -36.17
N LEU A 394 16.64 17.42 -35.44
CA LEU A 394 16.84 17.51 -34.00
C LEU A 394 18.12 18.34 -33.69
N PRO A 395 18.06 19.33 -32.78
CA PRO A 395 19.24 20.10 -32.40
C PRO A 395 20.35 19.23 -31.78
N ALA A 396 21.59 19.41 -32.24
CA ALA A 396 22.73 18.57 -31.84
C ALA A 396 23.12 18.73 -30.34
N ASP A 397 22.90 19.91 -29.77
CA ASP A 397 23.12 20.23 -28.36
C ASP A 397 22.03 19.67 -27.44
N GLY A 398 20.86 19.34 -27.99
CA GLY A 398 19.69 18.86 -27.26
C GLY A 398 19.86 17.51 -26.59
N LEU A 399 20.83 16.69 -27.04
CA LEU A 399 21.04 15.33 -26.54
C LEU A 399 22.39 15.10 -25.83
N GLN A 400 23.27 16.10 -25.79
CA GLN A 400 24.67 15.94 -25.37
C GLN A 400 24.86 15.45 -23.92
N ASN A 401 23.87 15.69 -23.05
CA ASN A 401 23.97 15.36 -21.62
C ASN A 401 23.49 13.94 -21.27
N PHE A 402 22.82 13.25 -22.20
CA PHE A 402 22.21 11.94 -21.94
C PHE A 402 23.21 10.80 -22.10
N SER A 403 23.06 9.74 -21.29
CA SER A 403 23.72 8.47 -21.57
C SER A 403 23.04 7.76 -22.75
N PRO A 404 23.77 7.41 -23.83
CA PRO A 404 23.19 6.73 -25.01
C PRO A 404 22.50 5.40 -24.68
N VAL A 405 22.90 4.73 -23.60
CA VAL A 405 22.32 3.46 -23.13
C VAL A 405 20.92 3.65 -22.56
N THR A 406 20.66 4.82 -21.97
CA THR A 406 19.38 5.13 -21.30
C THR A 406 18.46 6.02 -22.12
N LEU A 407 18.98 6.57 -23.22
CA LEU A 407 18.25 7.50 -24.07
C LEU A 407 17.28 6.73 -24.97
N GLU A 408 15.99 7.01 -24.79
CA GLU A 408 14.92 6.56 -25.65
C GLU A 408 14.07 7.75 -26.10
N GLY A 409 13.41 7.62 -27.25
CA GLY A 409 12.53 8.68 -27.73
C GLY A 409 11.34 8.18 -28.53
N GLN A 410 10.41 9.09 -28.76
CA GLN A 410 9.19 8.85 -29.52
C GLN A 410 9.00 9.99 -30.51
N LEU A 411 8.87 9.65 -31.79
CA LEU A 411 8.46 10.58 -32.85
C LEU A 411 6.98 10.34 -33.17
N LEU A 412 6.16 11.37 -33.00
CA LEU A 412 4.77 11.38 -33.42
C LEU A 412 4.63 12.24 -34.67
N LEU A 413 4.02 11.67 -35.72
CA LEU A 413 3.70 12.35 -36.98
C LEU A 413 2.18 12.36 -37.19
N SER A 414 1.63 13.49 -37.62
CA SER A 414 0.18 13.67 -37.79
C SER A 414 -0.18 14.74 -38.81
N GLY A 415 -1.28 14.54 -39.53
CA GLY A 415 -1.90 15.56 -40.39
C GLY A 415 -2.90 16.47 -39.65
N LYS A 416 -3.03 16.34 -38.32
CA LYS A 416 -3.81 17.19 -37.38
C LYS A 416 -2.98 17.54 -36.11
N PRO A 417 -3.23 18.66 -35.39
CA PRO A 417 -2.45 19.01 -34.20
C PRO A 417 -2.51 17.85 -33.19
N PRO A 418 -1.39 17.21 -32.84
CA PRO A 418 -1.43 16.00 -32.04
C PRO A 418 -1.23 16.27 -30.54
N LEU A 419 -1.72 15.33 -29.73
CA LEU A 419 -1.35 15.18 -28.33
C LEU A 419 -0.64 13.83 -28.18
N ASN A 420 0.55 13.82 -27.55
CA ASN A 420 1.31 12.57 -27.39
C ASN A 420 0.78 11.76 -26.19
N ILE A 421 -0.28 11.00 -26.42
CA ILE A 421 -0.88 10.11 -25.41
C ILE A 421 0.14 9.15 -24.78
N ALA A 422 1.16 8.73 -25.54
CA ALA A 422 2.12 7.75 -25.06
C ALA A 422 3.02 8.31 -23.95
N ARG A 423 3.40 9.60 -24.04
CA ARG A 423 4.12 10.30 -22.97
C ARG A 423 3.30 10.33 -21.68
N TYR A 424 2.03 10.71 -21.75
CA TYR A 424 1.18 10.87 -20.57
C TYR A 424 0.94 9.52 -19.86
N ILE A 425 0.77 8.43 -20.62
CA ILE A 425 0.66 7.08 -20.05
C ILE A 425 1.97 6.69 -19.34
N LYS A 426 3.13 6.97 -19.94
CA LYS A 426 4.44 6.69 -19.32
C LYS A 426 4.64 7.49 -18.03
N GLU A 427 4.34 8.79 -18.04
CA GLU A 427 4.46 9.67 -16.87
C GLU A 427 3.56 9.21 -15.72
N LEU A 428 2.28 8.94 -16.00
CA LEU A 428 1.31 8.46 -15.01
C LEU A 428 1.65 7.08 -14.45
N LYS A 429 2.27 6.20 -15.27
CA LYS A 429 2.76 4.90 -14.82
C LYS A 429 4.05 4.99 -14.01
N ALA A 430 4.93 5.93 -14.34
CA ALA A 430 6.23 6.10 -13.70
C ALA A 430 6.12 6.78 -12.31
N TYR A 431 5.00 7.44 -12.04
CA TYR A 431 4.82 8.24 -10.84
C TYR A 431 4.75 7.36 -9.57
N PRO A 432 5.74 7.41 -8.66
CA PRO A 432 5.92 6.40 -7.62
C PRO A 432 5.28 6.76 -6.28
N TYR A 433 4.64 7.92 -6.17
CA TYR A 433 4.04 8.41 -4.94
C TYR A 433 2.55 8.07 -4.89
N GLY A 434 2.06 7.75 -3.70
CA GLY A 434 0.77 7.07 -3.51
C GLY A 434 -0.28 7.95 -2.83
N CYS A 435 -0.32 9.25 -3.12
CA CYS A 435 -1.40 10.12 -2.67
C CYS A 435 -2.69 9.81 -3.43
N LEU A 436 -3.82 10.29 -2.93
CA LEU A 436 -5.15 10.04 -3.47
C LEU A 436 -5.27 10.45 -4.94
N GLU A 437 -4.90 11.69 -5.25
CA GLU A 437 -4.99 12.29 -6.57
C GLU A 437 -4.15 11.50 -7.57
N GLN A 438 -2.91 11.20 -7.21
CA GLN A 438 -1.94 10.50 -8.06
C GLN A 438 -2.36 9.06 -8.30
N THR A 439 -2.92 8.41 -7.29
CA THR A 439 -3.48 7.06 -7.41
C THR A 439 -4.63 7.08 -8.43
N ALA A 440 -5.58 7.99 -8.32
CA ALA A 440 -6.69 8.08 -9.27
C ALA A 440 -6.21 8.45 -10.70
N SER A 441 -5.33 9.44 -10.82
CA SER A 441 -4.73 9.86 -12.10
C SER A 441 -3.95 8.73 -12.79
N GLY A 442 -3.16 7.96 -12.03
CA GLY A 442 -2.44 6.78 -12.54
C GLY A 442 -3.36 5.63 -12.97
N LEU A 443 -4.57 5.56 -12.40
CA LEU A 443 -5.54 4.52 -12.71
C LEU A 443 -6.42 4.84 -13.94
N PHE A 444 -6.63 6.11 -14.29
CA PHE A 444 -7.42 6.49 -15.46
C PHE A 444 -6.91 5.89 -16.79
N PRO A 445 -5.60 5.88 -17.09
CA PRO A 445 -5.06 5.16 -18.24
C PRO A 445 -5.39 3.68 -18.21
N SER A 446 -5.23 3.04 -17.04
CA SER A 446 -5.55 1.62 -16.86
C SER A 446 -7.04 1.33 -17.00
N LEU A 447 -7.91 2.32 -16.75
CA LEU A 447 -9.36 2.19 -16.91
C LEU A 447 -9.77 2.17 -18.40
N TYR A 448 -9.18 3.05 -19.20
CA TYR A 448 -9.62 3.31 -20.58
C TYR A 448 -8.75 2.72 -21.69
N THR A 449 -7.58 2.16 -21.35
CA THR A 449 -6.71 1.49 -22.33
C THR A 449 -6.81 -0.03 -22.27
N ASN A 450 -6.29 -0.69 -23.31
CA ASN A 450 -6.14 -2.15 -23.39
C ASN A 450 -4.79 -2.52 -24.00
N ALA A 451 -4.41 -3.80 -23.90
CA ALA A 451 -3.11 -4.28 -24.37
C ALA A 451 -2.85 -3.99 -25.87
N ALA A 452 -3.87 -4.11 -26.72
CA ALA A 452 -3.75 -3.85 -28.16
C ALA A 452 -3.48 -2.35 -28.45
N GLN A 453 -4.16 -1.45 -27.75
CA GLN A 453 -3.95 0.00 -27.86
C GLN A 453 -2.56 0.41 -27.36
N LEU A 454 -2.12 -0.14 -26.22
CA LEU A 454 -0.77 0.12 -25.71
C LEU A 454 0.29 -0.38 -26.68
N GLN A 455 0.11 -1.57 -27.25
CA GLN A 455 1.02 -2.12 -28.27
C GLN A 455 1.05 -1.25 -29.54
N ALA A 456 -0.10 -0.75 -30.00
CA ALA A 456 -0.19 0.15 -31.15
C ALA A 456 0.52 1.51 -30.91
N LEU A 457 0.60 1.94 -29.66
CA LEU A 457 1.35 3.11 -29.22
C LEU A 457 2.84 2.81 -28.94
N GLY A 458 3.27 1.56 -29.14
CA GLY A 458 4.64 1.12 -28.86
C GLY A 458 4.98 1.08 -27.36
N ILE A 459 3.98 1.02 -26.48
CA ILE A 459 4.13 0.91 -25.02
C ILE A 459 4.05 -0.55 -24.61
N LYS A 460 5.10 -1.04 -23.92
CA LYS A 460 5.07 -2.36 -23.27
C LYS A 460 4.23 -2.29 -21.99
N GLY A 461 3.19 -3.11 -21.93
CA GLY A 461 2.24 -3.16 -20.82
C GLY A 461 2.08 -4.58 -20.24
N ASP A 462 1.34 -4.67 -19.14
CA ASP A 462 0.86 -5.93 -18.59
C ASP A 462 -0.29 -6.50 -19.45
N SER A 463 -0.66 -7.77 -19.22
CA SER A 463 -1.87 -8.34 -19.82
C SER A 463 -3.13 -7.62 -19.31
N ASP A 464 -4.24 -7.72 -20.05
CA ASP A 464 -5.50 -7.07 -19.66
C ASP A 464 -6.05 -7.60 -18.32
N GLU A 465 -5.83 -8.87 -17.99
CA GLU A 465 -6.20 -9.47 -16.70
C GLU A 465 -5.40 -8.87 -15.55
N LYS A 466 -4.08 -8.76 -15.72
CA LYS A 466 -3.20 -8.17 -14.71
C LYS A 466 -3.48 -6.66 -14.56
N ARG A 467 -3.75 -5.96 -15.66
CA ARG A 467 -4.18 -4.55 -15.64
C ARG A 467 -5.48 -4.39 -14.85
N ARG A 468 -6.49 -5.23 -15.09
CA ARG A 468 -7.76 -5.21 -14.34
C ARG A 468 -7.55 -5.45 -12.85
N ALA A 469 -6.73 -6.45 -12.49
CA ALA A 469 -6.37 -6.71 -11.10
C ALA A 469 -5.65 -5.50 -10.44
N SER A 470 -4.77 -4.81 -11.18
CA SER A 470 -4.15 -3.56 -10.71
C SER A 470 -5.17 -2.44 -10.49
N VAL A 471 -6.23 -2.36 -11.31
CA VAL A 471 -7.34 -1.43 -11.09
C VAL A 471 -8.13 -1.79 -9.83
N ASP A 472 -8.43 -3.06 -9.58
CA ASP A 472 -9.13 -3.50 -8.35
C ASP A 472 -8.31 -3.20 -7.07
N ILE A 473 -6.99 -3.43 -7.13
CA ILE A 473 -6.06 -3.04 -6.05
C ILE A 473 -6.03 -1.51 -5.89
N GLY A 474 -6.02 -0.78 -7.01
CA GLY A 474 -6.08 0.68 -7.04
C GLY A 474 -7.37 1.24 -6.43
N ILE A 475 -8.52 0.67 -6.76
CA ILE A 475 -9.82 1.01 -6.14
C ILE A 475 -9.75 0.76 -4.64
N SER A 476 -9.23 -0.39 -4.21
CA SER A 476 -9.04 -0.70 -2.79
C SER A 476 -8.13 0.32 -2.10
N ARG A 477 -7.07 0.79 -2.78
CA ARG A 477 -6.18 1.83 -2.28
C ARG A 477 -6.86 3.19 -2.14
N LEU A 478 -7.68 3.60 -3.11
CA LEU A 478 -8.47 4.83 -3.02
C LEU A 478 -9.42 4.77 -1.82
N LEU A 479 -10.11 3.63 -1.63
CA LEU A 479 -11.04 3.42 -0.53
C LEU A 479 -10.36 3.45 0.86
N GLN A 480 -9.07 3.09 0.96
CA GLN A 480 -8.31 3.24 2.22
C GLN A 480 -8.13 4.70 2.66
N MET A 481 -8.25 5.65 1.74
CA MET A 481 -8.15 7.09 2.00
C MET A 481 -9.53 7.75 2.17
N GLN A 482 -10.60 6.96 2.14
CA GLN A 482 -11.94 7.47 2.44
C GLN A 482 -12.07 7.75 3.93
N ARG A 483 -12.52 8.95 4.25
CA ARG A 483 -12.82 9.41 5.61
C ARG A 483 -14.13 8.79 6.11
N ASP A 484 -14.31 8.77 7.43
CA ASP A 484 -15.54 8.24 8.05
C ASP A 484 -16.81 9.02 7.61
N ASN A 485 -16.67 10.32 7.28
CA ASN A 485 -17.76 11.16 6.80
C ASN A 485 -18.15 10.93 5.31
N GLY A 486 -17.47 10.03 4.61
CA GLY A 486 -17.70 9.70 3.19
C GLY A 486 -16.83 10.46 2.19
N GLY A 487 -16.19 11.56 2.61
CA GLY A 487 -15.21 12.30 1.80
C GLY A 487 -13.87 11.59 1.71
N PHE A 488 -12.93 12.19 0.97
CA PHE A 488 -11.57 11.67 0.82
C PHE A 488 -10.53 12.70 1.26
N ALA A 489 -9.38 12.22 1.73
CA ALA A 489 -8.24 13.02 2.14
C ALA A 489 -7.02 12.69 1.27
N LEU A 490 -6.07 13.62 1.15
CA LEU A 490 -4.95 13.51 0.20
C LEU A 490 -4.01 12.32 0.47
N TRP A 491 -3.72 12.01 1.74
CA TRP A 491 -2.69 11.04 2.12
C TRP A 491 -3.21 9.91 3.01
N ASP A 492 -4.07 10.23 3.97
CA ASP A 492 -4.58 9.29 4.98
C ASP A 492 -6.01 9.66 5.38
N LYS A 493 -6.82 8.66 5.75
CA LYS A 493 -8.22 8.84 6.14
C LYS A 493 -8.46 9.79 7.33
N ASN A 494 -7.44 10.05 8.16
CA ASN A 494 -7.53 10.96 9.30
C ASN A 494 -7.13 12.40 8.94
N GLY A 495 -6.57 12.63 7.76
CA GLY A 495 -6.21 13.96 7.27
C GLY A 495 -7.42 14.82 6.93
N ASP A 496 -7.17 16.09 6.60
CA ASP A 496 -8.21 17.02 6.16
C ASP A 496 -8.88 16.57 4.87
N GLU A 497 -10.14 16.99 4.70
CA GLU A 497 -10.96 16.55 3.59
C GLU A 497 -10.64 17.38 2.37
N GLU A 498 -10.31 16.72 1.27
CA GLU A 498 -10.05 17.36 0.00
C GLU A 498 -11.32 17.32 -0.84
N TYR A 499 -12.08 18.41 -0.79
CA TYR A 499 -13.42 18.45 -1.38
C TYR A 499 -13.42 18.25 -2.90
N TRP A 500 -12.49 18.91 -3.61
CA TRP A 500 -12.36 18.74 -5.06
C TRP A 500 -11.90 17.33 -5.41
N LEU A 501 -10.93 16.77 -4.67
CA LEU A 501 -10.47 15.39 -4.89
C LEU A 501 -11.51 14.35 -4.50
N THR A 502 -12.39 14.64 -3.56
CA THR A 502 -13.56 13.80 -3.28
C THR A 502 -14.45 13.68 -4.52
N ALA A 503 -14.72 14.80 -5.21
CA ALA A 503 -15.45 14.77 -6.48
C ALA A 503 -14.66 14.02 -7.56
N TYR A 504 -13.35 14.22 -7.65
CA TYR A 504 -12.47 13.54 -8.61
C TYR A 504 -12.45 12.01 -8.45
N VAL A 505 -12.28 11.52 -7.21
CA VAL A 505 -12.30 10.08 -6.91
C VAL A 505 -13.68 9.50 -7.13
N MET A 506 -14.74 10.23 -6.78
CA MET A 506 -16.10 9.80 -7.08
C MET A 506 -16.36 9.71 -8.60
N ASP A 507 -15.83 10.64 -9.41
CA ASP A 507 -15.90 10.54 -10.88
C ASP A 507 -15.19 9.27 -11.37
N PHE A 508 -13.96 9.03 -10.89
CA PHE A 508 -13.21 7.81 -11.22
C PHE A 508 -13.97 6.54 -10.83
N LEU A 509 -14.49 6.45 -9.60
CA LEU A 509 -15.19 5.25 -9.10
C LEU A 509 -16.50 5.00 -9.84
N VAL A 510 -17.24 6.05 -10.20
CA VAL A 510 -18.46 5.94 -11.02
C VAL A 510 -18.11 5.42 -12.41
N ARG A 511 -17.11 6.03 -13.08
CA ARG A 511 -16.62 5.58 -14.39
C ARG A 511 -16.06 4.16 -14.33
N ALA A 512 -15.41 3.77 -13.24
CA ALA A 512 -14.95 2.40 -13.02
C ALA A 512 -16.12 1.41 -12.97
N GLY A 513 -17.19 1.77 -12.27
CA GLY A 513 -18.45 1.02 -12.28
C GLY A 513 -19.06 0.89 -13.68
N GLU A 514 -19.04 1.97 -14.49
CA GLU A 514 -19.49 1.94 -15.89
C GLU A 514 -18.66 1.00 -16.78
N GLN A 515 -17.37 0.81 -16.47
CA GLN A 515 -16.48 -0.14 -17.14
C GLN A 515 -16.58 -1.58 -16.57
N GLY A 516 -17.44 -1.82 -15.59
CA GLY A 516 -17.71 -3.16 -15.02
C GLY A 516 -16.83 -3.55 -13.83
N TYR A 517 -16.07 -2.62 -13.24
CA TYR A 517 -15.33 -2.88 -12.00
C TYR A 517 -16.25 -2.81 -10.77
N SER A 518 -15.96 -3.64 -9.77
CA SER A 518 -16.76 -3.69 -8.54
C SER A 518 -16.31 -2.62 -7.55
N VAL A 519 -17.22 -1.72 -7.16
CA VAL A 519 -16.99 -0.73 -6.10
C VAL A 519 -18.04 -0.95 -5.00
N PRO A 520 -17.66 -1.00 -3.71
CA PRO A 520 -18.62 -1.13 -2.61
C PRO A 520 -19.70 -0.06 -2.64
N THR A 521 -20.96 -0.48 -2.52
CA THR A 521 -22.12 0.41 -2.61
C THR A 521 -22.16 1.44 -1.47
N ASP A 522 -21.74 1.06 -0.26
CA ASP A 522 -21.64 1.98 0.89
C ASP A 522 -20.70 3.16 0.59
N ALA A 523 -19.52 2.88 0.00
CA ALA A 523 -18.55 3.91 -0.33
C ALA A 523 -19.10 4.91 -1.36
N ILE A 524 -19.77 4.42 -2.41
CA ILE A 524 -20.44 5.25 -3.43
C ILE A 524 -21.59 6.06 -2.83
N ASN A 525 -22.38 5.46 -1.94
CA ASN A 525 -23.51 6.14 -1.30
C ASN A 525 -23.04 7.28 -0.41
N ARG A 526 -22.08 7.01 0.49
CA ARG A 526 -21.51 8.02 1.39
C ARG A 526 -20.76 9.12 0.62
N GLY A 527 -20.05 8.75 -0.44
CA GLY A 527 -19.44 9.73 -1.35
C GLY A 527 -20.47 10.62 -2.04
N ASN A 528 -21.56 10.04 -2.56
CA ASN A 528 -22.66 10.80 -3.16
C ASN A 528 -23.39 11.71 -2.15
N GLU A 529 -23.62 11.25 -0.93
CA GLU A 529 -24.13 12.07 0.17
C GLU A 529 -23.20 13.24 0.46
N ARG A 530 -21.88 13.01 0.38
CA ARG A 530 -20.89 14.07 0.55
C ARG A 530 -20.93 15.10 -0.59
N LEU A 531 -21.00 14.65 -1.85
CA LEU A 531 -21.17 15.54 -3.01
C LEU A 531 -22.48 16.34 -2.92
N LEU A 532 -23.57 15.72 -2.46
CA LEU A 532 -24.84 16.40 -2.28
C LEU A 532 -24.72 17.50 -1.21
N ARG A 533 -23.98 17.26 -0.13
CA ARG A 533 -23.65 18.29 0.85
C ARG A 533 -22.83 19.43 0.24
N TYR A 534 -21.96 19.18 -0.73
CA TYR A 534 -21.23 20.27 -1.43
C TYR A 534 -22.20 21.18 -2.19
N LEU A 535 -23.20 20.60 -2.85
CA LEU A 535 -24.20 21.38 -3.58
C LEU A 535 -25.11 22.20 -2.65
N GLN A 536 -25.49 21.65 -1.49
CA GLN A 536 -26.50 22.24 -0.61
C GLN A 536 -25.93 23.14 0.49
N ASP A 537 -24.71 22.85 0.98
CA ASP A 537 -24.06 23.58 2.06
C ASP A 537 -22.62 23.95 1.68
N PRO A 538 -22.42 24.95 0.80
CA PRO A 538 -21.08 25.43 0.48
C PRO A 538 -20.39 26.09 1.68
N GLY A 539 -21.12 26.42 2.76
CA GLY A 539 -20.58 27.06 3.96
C GLY A 539 -19.55 26.19 4.68
N MET A 540 -19.79 24.87 4.71
CA MET A 540 -18.92 23.89 5.38
C MET A 540 -17.63 23.53 4.64
N ILE A 541 -17.44 24.01 3.40
CA ILE A 541 -16.22 23.83 2.63
C ILE A 541 -15.15 24.80 3.15
N SER A 542 -14.07 24.25 3.71
CA SER A 542 -12.96 25.01 4.28
C SER A 542 -11.67 24.74 3.50
N ILE A 543 -11.21 25.72 2.73
CA ILE A 543 -9.99 25.61 1.91
C ILE A 543 -9.05 26.73 2.35
N PRO A 544 -8.25 26.53 3.41
CA PRO A 544 -7.52 27.61 4.07
C PRO A 544 -6.42 28.21 3.20
N TYR A 545 -5.89 27.43 2.25
CA TYR A 545 -4.85 27.88 1.31
C TYR A 545 -5.40 28.58 0.06
N ALA A 546 -6.73 28.70 -0.10
CA ALA A 546 -7.29 29.32 -1.30
C ALA A 546 -7.34 30.84 -1.19
N ASP A 547 -6.73 31.54 -2.15
CA ASP A 547 -6.78 33.00 -2.23
C ASP A 547 -8.18 33.53 -2.58
N ASN A 548 -8.91 32.77 -3.41
CA ASN A 548 -10.29 33.07 -3.78
C ASN A 548 -11.22 31.91 -3.40
N LEU A 549 -11.63 31.91 -2.13
CA LEU A 549 -12.49 30.86 -1.57
C LEU A 549 -13.82 30.67 -2.33
N LYS A 550 -14.40 31.74 -2.90
CA LYS A 550 -15.65 31.64 -3.67
C LYS A 550 -15.44 30.84 -4.95
N ALA A 551 -14.36 31.14 -5.69
CA ALA A 551 -14.01 30.40 -6.89
C ALA A 551 -13.69 28.93 -6.59
N SER A 552 -12.98 28.65 -5.49
CA SER A 552 -12.72 27.28 -5.03
C SER A 552 -14.00 26.51 -4.72
N LYS A 553 -14.93 27.14 -3.97
CA LYS A 553 -16.25 26.55 -3.67
C LYS A 553 -17.04 26.31 -4.95
N PHE A 554 -17.07 27.27 -5.87
CA PHE A 554 -17.73 27.12 -7.17
C PHE A 554 -17.17 25.95 -7.97
N ALA A 555 -15.84 25.79 -8.02
CA ALA A 555 -15.19 24.66 -8.68
C ALA A 555 -15.56 23.31 -8.07
N VAL A 556 -15.54 23.19 -6.73
CA VAL A 556 -15.97 21.98 -6.02
C VAL A 556 -17.43 21.66 -6.32
N GLN A 557 -18.32 22.66 -6.22
CA GLN A 557 -19.75 22.50 -6.47
C GLN A 557 -20.05 22.08 -7.90
N SER A 558 -19.44 22.73 -8.88
CA SER A 558 -19.63 22.41 -10.31
C SER A 558 -19.13 21.01 -10.67
N TYR A 559 -18.00 20.58 -10.11
CA TYR A 559 -17.52 19.23 -10.40
C TYR A 559 -18.39 18.17 -9.71
N ALA A 560 -18.74 18.38 -8.43
CA ALA A 560 -19.70 17.53 -7.71
C ALA A 560 -21.06 17.44 -8.44
N ALA A 561 -21.53 18.55 -9.01
CA ALA A 561 -22.74 18.62 -9.80
C ALA A 561 -22.65 17.75 -11.05
N LEU A 562 -21.54 17.79 -11.79
CA LEU A 562 -21.32 16.92 -12.94
C LEU A 562 -21.34 15.43 -12.55
N VAL A 563 -20.63 15.05 -11.49
CA VAL A 563 -20.54 13.65 -11.03
C VAL A 563 -21.90 13.13 -10.55
N LEU A 564 -22.67 13.95 -9.85
CA LEU A 564 -24.03 13.60 -9.45
C LEU A 564 -25.01 13.58 -10.64
N ALA A 565 -24.87 14.49 -11.61
CA ALA A 565 -25.74 14.54 -12.78
C ALA A 565 -25.56 13.31 -13.68
N ARG A 566 -24.33 12.81 -13.86
CA ARG A 566 -24.06 11.53 -14.56
C ARG A 566 -24.83 10.37 -13.95
N GLN A 567 -25.02 10.39 -12.64
CA GLN A 567 -25.79 9.39 -11.89
C GLN A 567 -27.28 9.73 -11.76
N GLN A 568 -27.76 10.82 -12.38
CA GLN A 568 -29.14 11.34 -12.22
C GLN A 568 -29.53 11.68 -10.77
N LYS A 569 -28.55 12.06 -9.95
CA LYS A 569 -28.71 12.35 -8.52
C LYS A 569 -28.56 13.84 -8.16
N ALA A 570 -28.27 14.71 -9.13
CA ALA A 570 -28.09 16.14 -8.88
C ALA A 570 -29.45 16.87 -8.86
N PRO A 571 -29.86 17.50 -7.74
CA PRO A 571 -31.13 18.23 -7.68
C PRO A 571 -31.08 19.49 -8.54
N LEU A 572 -32.04 19.66 -9.46
CA LEU A 572 -32.07 20.78 -10.40
C LEU A 572 -32.13 22.16 -9.70
N GLY A 573 -32.79 22.24 -8.54
CA GLY A 573 -32.82 23.46 -7.72
C GLY A 573 -31.43 23.88 -7.23
N ALA A 574 -30.59 22.93 -6.83
CA ALA A 574 -29.22 23.22 -6.40
C ALA A 574 -28.34 23.64 -7.58
N LEU A 575 -28.49 22.99 -8.75
CA LEU A 575 -27.77 23.38 -9.97
C LEU A 575 -28.11 24.81 -10.41
N ARG A 576 -29.38 25.19 -10.29
CA ARG A 576 -29.84 26.57 -10.58
C ARG A 576 -29.31 27.57 -9.57
N GLU A 577 -29.29 27.24 -8.28
CA GLU A 577 -28.69 28.10 -7.25
C GLU A 577 -27.21 28.35 -7.54
N ILE A 578 -26.44 27.30 -7.85
CA ILE A 578 -25.02 27.44 -8.23
C ILE A 578 -24.88 28.33 -9.48
N TRP A 579 -25.76 28.18 -10.48
CA TRP A 579 -25.75 29.03 -11.68
C TRP A 579 -25.97 30.52 -11.40
N GLU A 580 -26.74 30.88 -10.37
CA GLU A 580 -26.89 32.29 -9.98
C GLU A 580 -25.56 32.90 -9.49
N HIS A 581 -24.65 32.09 -8.97
CA HIS A 581 -23.30 32.49 -8.54
C HIS A 581 -22.22 32.27 -9.61
N ARG A 582 -22.58 32.11 -10.89
CA ARG A 582 -21.62 31.90 -12.02
C ARG A 582 -20.50 32.93 -12.12
N ALA A 583 -20.69 34.13 -11.58
CA ALA A 583 -19.67 35.18 -11.54
C ALA A 583 -18.51 34.87 -10.59
N ASP A 584 -18.69 33.92 -9.66
CA ASP A 584 -17.64 33.48 -8.75
C ASP A 584 -16.60 32.56 -9.43
N ALA A 585 -16.88 32.08 -10.66
CA ALA A 585 -15.96 31.22 -11.40
C ALA A 585 -14.68 31.96 -11.81
N ALA A 586 -13.52 31.41 -11.46
CA ALA A 586 -12.20 31.89 -11.89
C ALA A 586 -11.63 31.13 -13.11
N SER A 587 -12.41 30.19 -13.67
CA SER A 587 -12.07 29.38 -14.84
C SER A 587 -13.33 28.95 -15.59
N GLY A 588 -13.21 28.71 -16.89
CA GLY A 588 -14.26 28.14 -17.73
C GLY A 588 -14.63 26.70 -17.39
N LEU A 589 -13.72 25.88 -16.85
CA LEU A 589 -14.01 24.47 -16.62
C LEU A 589 -15.18 24.23 -15.65
N PRO A 590 -15.25 24.87 -14.46
CA PRO A 590 -16.42 24.77 -13.58
C PRO A 590 -17.74 25.17 -14.26
N LEU A 591 -17.71 26.18 -15.13
CA LEU A 591 -18.90 26.62 -15.87
C LEU A 591 -19.34 25.56 -16.89
N LEU A 592 -18.39 24.92 -17.56
CA LEU A 592 -18.67 23.85 -18.51
C LEU A 592 -19.25 22.62 -17.81
N GLN A 593 -18.66 22.22 -16.68
CA GLN A 593 -19.13 21.10 -15.86
C GLN A 593 -20.56 21.35 -15.37
N LEU A 594 -20.84 22.55 -14.87
CA LEU A 594 -22.18 22.96 -14.46
C LEU A 594 -23.16 22.99 -15.64
N GLY A 595 -22.73 23.47 -16.81
CA GLY A 595 -23.56 23.52 -18.01
C GLY A 595 -23.96 22.13 -18.51
N VAL A 596 -23.01 21.18 -18.50
CA VAL A 596 -23.28 19.77 -18.79
C VAL A 596 -24.24 19.18 -17.75
N ALA A 597 -24.02 19.44 -16.45
CA ALA A 597 -24.89 18.95 -15.38
C ALA A 597 -26.34 19.46 -15.54
N LEU A 598 -26.53 20.75 -15.80
CA LEU A 598 -27.83 21.38 -16.06
C LEU A 598 -28.52 20.74 -17.27
N LYS A 599 -27.79 20.54 -18.37
CA LYS A 599 -28.32 19.91 -19.59
C LYS A 599 -28.74 18.45 -19.36
N ILE A 600 -27.94 17.67 -18.64
CA ILE A 600 -28.25 16.26 -18.29
C ILE A 600 -29.51 16.17 -17.42
N MET A 601 -29.69 17.10 -16.49
CA MET A 601 -30.85 17.12 -15.58
C MET A 601 -32.08 17.84 -16.18
N GLY A 602 -32.01 18.32 -17.43
CA GLY A 602 -33.15 18.83 -18.19
C GLY A 602 -33.31 20.36 -18.27
N ASP A 603 -32.38 21.17 -17.73
CA ASP A 603 -32.36 22.63 -17.91
C ASP A 603 -31.39 23.01 -19.04
N ALA A 604 -31.81 22.73 -20.28
CA ALA A 604 -30.99 22.95 -21.47
C ALA A 604 -30.62 24.42 -21.69
N THR A 605 -31.53 25.35 -21.37
CA THR A 605 -31.31 26.80 -21.57
C THR A 605 -30.15 27.31 -20.73
N ARG A 606 -30.19 27.11 -19.40
CA ARG A 606 -29.06 27.51 -18.55
C ARG A 606 -27.81 26.67 -18.84
N GLY A 607 -27.99 25.41 -19.21
CA GLY A 607 -26.90 24.55 -19.64
C GLY A 607 -26.12 25.13 -20.82
N GLU A 608 -26.81 25.56 -21.87
CA GLU A 608 -26.20 26.18 -23.05
C GLU A 608 -25.57 27.54 -22.76
N GLU A 609 -26.23 28.39 -21.95
CA GLU A 609 -25.65 29.65 -21.49
C GLU A 609 -24.33 29.44 -20.73
N ALA A 610 -24.28 28.44 -19.85
CA ALA A 610 -23.09 28.08 -19.09
C ALA A 610 -21.96 27.55 -19.97
N ILE A 611 -22.28 26.69 -20.95
CA ILE A 611 -21.30 26.15 -21.91
C ILE A 611 -20.69 27.27 -22.76
N VAL A 612 -21.51 28.21 -23.25
CA VAL A 612 -21.02 29.36 -24.03
C VAL A 612 -20.18 30.31 -23.18
N LEU A 613 -20.57 30.53 -21.92
CA LEU A 613 -19.80 31.37 -20.99
C LEU A 613 -18.46 30.72 -20.63
N ALA A 614 -18.43 29.39 -20.47
CA ALA A 614 -17.22 28.64 -20.14
C ALA A 614 -16.09 28.89 -21.14
N LEU A 615 -16.37 28.82 -22.44
CA LEU A 615 -15.38 29.05 -23.50
C LEU A 615 -14.85 30.49 -23.56
N LYS A 616 -15.60 31.44 -23.01
CA LYS A 616 -15.23 32.87 -22.96
C LYS A 616 -14.55 33.28 -21.66
N THR A 617 -14.45 32.36 -20.69
CA THR A 617 -13.92 32.64 -19.35
C THR A 617 -12.55 31.96 -19.22
N PRO A 618 -11.44 32.65 -19.55
CA PRO A 618 -10.11 32.07 -19.38
C PRO A 618 -9.79 31.92 -17.89
N ARG A 619 -8.97 30.91 -17.56
CA ARG A 619 -8.34 30.84 -16.23
C ARG A 619 -7.32 31.97 -16.09
N ASN A 620 -7.20 32.53 -14.89
CA ASN A 620 -6.10 33.44 -14.58
C ASN A 620 -4.74 32.74 -14.80
N SER A 621 -3.83 33.41 -15.49
CA SER A 621 -2.47 32.92 -15.78
C SER A 621 -1.48 33.17 -14.64
N ASP A 622 -1.88 33.89 -13.59
CA ASP A 622 -1.06 34.06 -12.39
C ASP A 622 -1.10 32.80 -11.51
N GLU A 623 -0.08 31.95 -11.66
CA GLU A 623 0.09 30.68 -10.93
C GLU A 623 0.21 30.86 -9.41
N ARG A 624 0.50 32.08 -8.92
CA ARG A 624 0.56 32.37 -7.48
C ARG A 624 -0.80 32.28 -6.81
N ILE A 625 -1.89 32.42 -7.57
CA ILE A 625 -3.25 32.35 -7.04
C ILE A 625 -3.66 30.89 -6.93
N TRP A 626 -3.70 30.41 -5.69
CA TRP A 626 -4.09 29.04 -5.40
C TRP A 626 -5.61 28.93 -5.28
N LEU A 627 -6.20 28.11 -6.15
CA LEU A 627 -7.64 27.83 -6.17
C LEU A 627 -8.01 26.54 -5.41
N GLY A 628 -7.03 25.69 -5.05
CA GLY A 628 -7.29 24.38 -4.43
C GLY A 628 -8.02 23.38 -5.34
N ASP A 629 -8.08 23.66 -6.64
CA ASP A 629 -8.68 22.77 -7.63
C ASP A 629 -7.64 21.88 -8.31
N TYR A 630 -6.35 21.98 -7.96
CA TYR A 630 -5.26 21.21 -8.59
C TYR A 630 -5.14 21.49 -10.11
N GLY A 631 -5.36 22.76 -10.50
CA GLY A 631 -5.53 23.15 -11.89
C GLY A 631 -4.54 24.14 -12.46
N SER A 632 -4.42 24.07 -13.77
CA SER A 632 -3.68 25.00 -14.61
C SER A 632 -4.50 25.33 -15.86
N PRO A 633 -4.14 26.39 -16.63
CA PRO A 633 -4.79 26.68 -17.90
C PRO A 633 -4.72 25.50 -18.89
N LEU A 634 -3.62 24.74 -18.86
CA LEU A 634 -3.42 23.54 -19.69
C LEU A 634 -4.40 22.43 -19.28
N ARG A 635 -4.48 22.13 -17.98
CA ARG A 635 -5.39 21.13 -17.41
C ARG A 635 -6.85 21.45 -17.73
N ASP A 636 -7.25 22.71 -17.54
CA ASP A 636 -8.61 23.17 -17.78
C ASP A 636 -8.99 23.04 -19.25
N SER A 637 -8.11 23.46 -20.16
CA SER A 637 -8.33 23.36 -21.60
C SER A 637 -8.47 21.90 -22.05
N ALA A 638 -7.64 20.99 -21.52
CA ALA A 638 -7.71 19.57 -21.85
C ALA A 638 -9.01 18.91 -21.34
N LEU A 639 -9.39 19.15 -20.07
CA LEU A 639 -10.64 18.61 -19.53
C LEU A 639 -11.87 19.22 -20.22
N MET A 640 -11.83 20.51 -20.57
CA MET A 640 -12.90 21.15 -21.33
C MET A 640 -13.05 20.51 -22.71
N LEU A 641 -11.94 20.24 -23.41
CA LEU A 641 -11.96 19.54 -24.70
C LEU A 641 -12.57 18.15 -24.58
N SER A 642 -12.15 17.35 -23.59
CA SER A 642 -12.74 16.04 -23.32
C SER A 642 -14.23 16.10 -23.02
N LEU A 643 -14.69 17.07 -22.22
CA LEU A 643 -16.10 17.22 -21.88
C LEU A 643 -16.95 17.65 -23.10
N LEU A 644 -16.44 18.53 -23.95
CA LEU A 644 -17.13 18.93 -25.19
C LEU A 644 -17.28 17.76 -26.15
N GLU A 645 -16.22 16.95 -26.31
CA GLU A 645 -16.23 15.78 -27.18
C GLU A 645 -17.19 14.70 -26.64
N GLU A 646 -17.06 14.34 -25.36
CA GLU A 646 -17.87 13.30 -24.70
C GLU A 646 -19.38 13.60 -24.79
N ASN A 647 -19.75 14.89 -24.77
CA ASN A 647 -21.13 15.36 -24.85
C ASN A 647 -21.54 15.83 -26.27
N LYS A 648 -20.65 15.74 -27.26
CA LYS A 648 -20.89 16.13 -28.67
C LYS A 648 -21.34 17.60 -28.82
N LEU A 649 -20.68 18.50 -28.10
CA LEU A 649 -21.00 19.93 -28.03
C LEU A 649 -20.00 20.78 -28.80
N LEU A 650 -20.49 21.78 -29.54
CA LEU A 650 -19.68 22.84 -30.20
C LEU A 650 -18.43 22.34 -30.97
N PRO A 651 -18.58 21.53 -32.04
CA PRO A 651 -17.45 20.93 -32.76
C PRO A 651 -16.43 21.95 -33.29
N ASP A 652 -16.87 23.13 -33.72
CA ASP A 652 -15.97 24.18 -34.25
C ASP A 652 -15.02 24.73 -33.17
N GLU A 653 -15.53 24.89 -31.94
CA GLU A 653 -14.74 25.35 -30.80
C GLU A 653 -13.75 24.27 -30.32
N GLN A 654 -14.08 22.99 -30.50
CA GLN A 654 -13.17 21.88 -30.19
C GLN A 654 -11.88 21.96 -31.01
N TYR A 655 -11.96 22.34 -32.31
CA TYR A 655 -10.77 22.49 -33.16
C TYR A 655 -9.87 23.65 -32.70
N SER A 656 -10.46 24.78 -32.34
CA SER A 656 -9.73 25.94 -31.81
C SER A 656 -9.03 25.62 -30.49
N LEU A 657 -9.75 24.95 -29.58
CA LEU A 657 -9.22 24.52 -28.29
C LEU A 657 -8.12 23.47 -28.45
N LEU A 658 -8.28 22.52 -29.37
CA LEU A 658 -7.25 21.52 -29.66
C LEU A 658 -5.96 22.16 -30.19
N ASN A 659 -6.06 23.12 -31.11
CA ASN A 659 -4.87 23.80 -31.62
C ASN A 659 -4.13 24.56 -30.51
N THR A 660 -4.87 25.27 -29.67
CA THR A 660 -4.31 25.98 -28.50
C THR A 660 -3.67 25.00 -27.52
N LEU A 661 -4.37 23.90 -27.21
CA LEU A 661 -3.90 22.88 -26.28
C LEU A 661 -2.65 22.16 -26.78
N SER A 662 -2.58 21.84 -28.07
CA SER A 662 -1.41 21.21 -28.69
C SER A 662 -0.19 22.13 -28.62
N GLN A 663 -0.37 23.44 -28.81
CA GLN A 663 0.70 24.44 -28.68
C GLN A 663 1.16 24.63 -27.23
N GLN A 664 0.24 24.66 -26.27
CA GLN A 664 0.58 24.78 -24.84
C GLN A 664 1.27 23.52 -24.31
N ALA A 665 0.70 22.34 -24.60
CA ALA A 665 1.26 21.05 -24.16
C ALA A 665 2.66 20.78 -24.74
N PHE A 666 3.01 21.43 -25.86
CA PHE A 666 4.33 21.36 -26.47
C PHE A 666 5.39 22.10 -25.64
N GLY A 667 5.08 23.30 -25.12
CA GLY A 667 6.06 24.12 -24.40
C GLY A 667 6.44 23.58 -23.01
N GLU A 668 5.67 22.64 -22.46
CA GLU A 668 5.84 22.20 -21.09
C GLU A 668 6.88 21.08 -20.92
N ARG A 669 7.96 21.45 -20.21
CA ARG A 669 9.02 20.52 -19.83
C ARG A 669 8.58 19.55 -18.73
N TRP A 670 7.76 20.02 -17.80
CA TRP A 670 7.26 19.25 -16.67
C TRP A 670 5.73 19.36 -16.61
N LEU A 671 5.07 18.26 -16.25
CA LEU A 671 3.61 18.19 -16.14
C LEU A 671 3.24 17.60 -14.78
N SER A 672 2.19 18.13 -14.17
CA SER A 672 1.57 17.50 -13.00
C SER A 672 0.82 16.24 -13.41
N THR A 673 0.55 15.34 -12.46
CA THR A 673 -0.28 14.16 -12.70
C THR A 673 -1.69 14.52 -13.17
N GLN A 674 -2.24 15.64 -12.72
CA GLN A 674 -3.52 16.18 -13.19
C GLN A 674 -3.46 16.62 -14.65
N GLU A 675 -2.43 17.36 -15.06
CA GLU A 675 -2.25 17.77 -16.46
C GLU A 675 -2.02 16.57 -17.36
N SER A 676 -1.15 15.63 -16.98
CA SER A 676 -0.91 14.42 -17.75
C SER A 676 -2.20 13.59 -17.89
N ASN A 677 -3.02 13.48 -16.84
CA ASN A 677 -4.30 12.77 -16.95
C ASN A 677 -5.32 13.51 -17.82
N ALA A 678 -5.47 14.82 -17.66
CA ALA A 678 -6.36 15.62 -18.50
C ALA A 678 -5.97 15.55 -19.98
N LEU A 679 -4.66 15.66 -20.28
CA LEU A 679 -4.11 15.50 -21.62
C LEU A 679 -4.28 14.07 -22.15
N PHE A 680 -4.19 13.04 -21.30
CA PHE A 680 -4.50 11.67 -21.66
C PHE A 680 -5.97 11.52 -22.07
N LEU A 681 -6.90 12.04 -21.27
CA LEU A 681 -8.34 12.00 -21.57
C LEU A 681 -8.66 12.76 -22.86
N ALA A 682 -8.02 13.90 -23.10
CA ALA A 682 -8.16 14.66 -24.34
C ALA A 682 -7.54 13.93 -25.53
N ALA A 683 -6.35 13.37 -25.40
CA ALA A 683 -5.67 12.68 -26.49
C ALA A 683 -6.40 11.39 -26.90
N ARG A 684 -7.02 10.69 -25.95
CA ARG A 684 -7.80 9.47 -26.21
C ARG A 684 -8.95 9.72 -27.16
N THR A 685 -9.70 10.82 -26.99
CA THR A 685 -10.86 11.12 -27.84
C THR A 685 -10.46 11.54 -29.25
N LEU A 686 -9.19 11.90 -29.43
CA LEU A 686 -8.63 12.41 -30.69
C LEU A 686 -7.81 11.37 -31.46
N GLN A 687 -7.53 10.20 -30.88
CA GLN A 687 -6.60 9.21 -31.45
C GLN A 687 -7.04 8.67 -32.83
N ASP A 688 -8.35 8.67 -33.10
CA ASP A 688 -8.93 8.21 -34.37
C ASP A 688 -9.36 9.35 -35.30
N LEU A 689 -8.94 10.60 -35.04
CA LEU A 689 -9.19 11.70 -35.96
C LEU A 689 -8.48 11.46 -37.31
N PRO A 690 -9.22 11.49 -38.44
CA PRO A 690 -8.61 11.42 -39.75
C PRO A 690 -7.75 12.64 -40.03
N GLY A 691 -6.55 12.41 -40.57
CA GLY A 691 -5.60 13.43 -40.98
C GLY A 691 -4.47 12.80 -41.77
N LYS A 692 -4.62 12.74 -43.10
CA LYS A 692 -3.62 12.18 -44.02
C LYS A 692 -2.32 12.98 -43.96
N TRP A 693 -1.18 12.29 -43.90
CA TRP A 693 0.14 12.90 -43.89
C TRP A 693 1.17 12.00 -44.58
N GLN A 694 2.27 12.61 -45.05
CA GLN A 694 3.43 11.93 -45.63
C GLN A 694 4.72 12.60 -45.14
N ALA A 695 5.74 11.79 -44.81
CA ALA A 695 7.03 12.28 -44.35
C ALA A 695 8.18 11.37 -44.82
N GLN A 696 9.31 11.97 -45.17
CA GLN A 696 10.58 11.24 -45.30
C GLN A 696 11.38 11.41 -44.01
N THR A 697 11.95 10.33 -43.49
CA THR A 697 12.76 10.36 -42.25
C THR A 697 14.13 9.77 -42.48
N THR A 698 15.11 10.08 -41.63
CA THR A 698 16.47 9.50 -41.73
C THR A 698 16.57 8.05 -41.29
N PHE A 699 15.64 7.57 -40.46
CA PHE A 699 15.64 6.19 -39.95
C PHE A 699 14.83 5.21 -40.83
N SER A 700 14.18 5.69 -41.90
CA SER A 700 13.46 4.86 -42.87
C SER A 700 13.82 5.27 -44.29
N ALA A 701 14.23 4.30 -45.12
CA ALA A 701 14.47 4.55 -46.55
C ALA A 701 13.17 4.83 -47.31
N GLU A 702 12.09 4.14 -46.95
CA GLU A 702 10.77 4.33 -47.55
C GLU A 702 10.05 5.54 -46.93
N PRO A 703 9.29 6.33 -47.73
CA PRO A 703 8.44 7.39 -47.22
C PRO A 703 7.40 6.84 -46.23
N LEU A 704 7.27 7.49 -45.08
CA LEU A 704 6.22 7.21 -44.12
C LEU A 704 4.93 7.91 -44.54
N THR A 705 3.80 7.21 -44.42
CA THR A 705 2.46 7.76 -44.72
C THR A 705 1.47 7.25 -43.69
N GLY A 706 0.49 8.07 -43.34
CA GLY A 706 -0.56 7.68 -42.41
C GLY A 706 -1.86 8.46 -42.66
N GLU A 707 -2.99 7.84 -42.35
CA GLU A 707 -4.31 8.47 -42.39
C GLU A 707 -4.72 9.06 -41.02
N LYS A 708 -3.92 8.80 -39.99
CA LYS A 708 -4.08 9.30 -38.61
C LYS A 708 -2.71 9.45 -37.95
N ALA A 709 -2.68 10.07 -36.77
CA ALA A 709 -1.45 10.22 -35.99
C ALA A 709 -0.77 8.86 -35.74
N GLN A 710 0.53 8.78 -35.98
CA GLN A 710 1.33 7.57 -35.70
C GLN A 710 2.53 7.92 -34.84
N THR A 711 2.83 7.04 -33.88
CA THR A 711 3.99 7.14 -33.01
C THR A 711 5.00 6.07 -33.40
N SER A 712 6.25 6.46 -33.58
CA SER A 712 7.39 5.59 -33.81
C SER A 712 8.38 5.72 -32.65
N ASN A 713 8.75 4.60 -32.03
CA ASN A 713 9.81 4.59 -31.02
C ASN A 713 11.18 4.70 -31.70
N LEU A 714 12.06 5.51 -31.13
CA LEU A 714 13.41 5.75 -31.61
C LEU A 714 14.43 5.36 -30.54
N ASN A 715 15.51 4.71 -30.97
CA ASN A 715 16.69 4.47 -30.13
C ASN A 715 17.66 5.67 -30.20
N SER A 716 18.73 5.62 -29.41
CA SER A 716 19.73 6.69 -29.32
C SER A 716 20.44 6.99 -30.66
N ASP A 717 20.78 5.97 -31.45
CA ASP A 717 21.44 6.15 -32.76
C ASP A 717 20.53 6.89 -33.76
N GLN A 718 19.25 6.52 -33.78
CA GLN A 718 18.25 7.16 -34.62
C GLN A 718 17.98 8.60 -34.18
N LEU A 719 17.91 8.85 -32.87
CA LEU A 719 17.72 10.20 -32.32
C LEU A 719 18.89 11.12 -32.66
N ALA A 720 20.14 10.63 -32.58
CA ALA A 720 21.34 11.42 -32.86
C ALA A 720 21.42 11.94 -34.32
N THR A 721 20.72 11.28 -35.24
CA THR A 721 20.69 11.63 -36.67
C THR A 721 19.29 11.98 -37.18
N LEU A 722 18.36 12.29 -36.27
CA LEU A 722 16.96 12.45 -36.60
C LEU A 722 16.70 13.70 -37.45
N GLN A 723 16.18 13.46 -38.66
CA GLN A 723 15.67 14.49 -39.55
C GLN A 723 14.36 14.01 -40.19
N VAL A 724 13.42 14.94 -40.34
CA VAL A 724 12.07 14.70 -40.89
C VAL A 724 11.78 15.75 -41.95
N THR A 725 11.48 15.33 -43.17
CA THR A 725 11.05 16.18 -44.28
C THR A 725 9.58 15.93 -44.57
N ASN A 726 8.79 17.00 -44.69
CA ASN A 726 7.41 16.87 -45.16
C ASN A 726 7.39 16.61 -46.67
N SER A 727 7.07 15.38 -47.07
CA SER A 727 6.98 14.96 -48.48
C SER A 727 5.55 15.01 -49.02
N GLY A 728 4.57 15.39 -48.19
CA GLY A 728 3.17 15.53 -48.57
C GLY A 728 2.81 16.89 -49.15
N ASP A 729 1.53 17.07 -49.46
CA ASP A 729 0.93 18.28 -50.01
C ASP A 729 0.15 19.12 -48.97
N GLN A 730 0.12 18.66 -47.72
CA GLN A 730 -0.52 19.33 -46.57
C GLN A 730 0.51 19.56 -45.44
N PRO A 731 0.25 20.50 -44.51
CA PRO A 731 1.08 20.67 -43.32
C PRO A 731 1.18 19.37 -42.51
N LEU A 732 2.40 19.05 -42.08
CA LEU A 732 2.71 17.90 -41.24
C LEU A 732 3.06 18.39 -39.84
N TRP A 733 2.32 17.96 -38.83
CA TRP A 733 2.71 18.14 -37.45
C TRP A 733 3.63 17.02 -37.00
N LEU A 734 4.75 17.38 -36.39
CA LEU A 734 5.68 16.45 -35.78
C LEU A 734 5.89 16.79 -34.30
N ARG A 735 6.15 15.77 -33.51
CA ARG A 735 6.56 15.89 -32.10
C ARG A 735 7.59 14.83 -31.76
N VAL A 736 8.65 15.23 -31.07
CA VAL A 736 9.69 14.36 -30.55
C VAL A 736 9.75 14.53 -29.03
N ASP A 737 9.52 13.45 -28.30
CA ASP A 737 9.79 13.39 -26.85
C ASP A 737 10.94 12.41 -26.64
N ALA A 738 12.08 12.90 -26.13
CA ALA A 738 13.23 12.07 -25.79
C ALA A 738 13.53 12.16 -24.30
N SER A 739 13.77 11.02 -23.67
CA SER A 739 13.99 10.91 -22.23
C SER A 739 15.15 9.97 -21.94
N GLY A 740 15.92 10.29 -20.91
CA GLY A 740 17.04 9.47 -20.48
C GLY A 740 17.66 10.00 -19.20
N TYR A 741 18.61 9.26 -18.66
CA TYR A 741 19.36 9.70 -17.49
C TYR A 741 20.63 10.44 -17.91
N PRO A 742 20.97 11.55 -17.24
CA PRO A 742 22.18 12.29 -17.57
C PRO A 742 23.43 11.48 -17.17
N GLN A 743 24.54 11.70 -17.88
CA GLN A 743 25.82 11.02 -17.58
C GLN A 743 26.49 11.51 -16.31
N SER A 744 26.18 12.75 -15.90
CA SER A 744 26.73 13.42 -14.73
C SER A 744 25.62 14.19 -13.98
N ALA A 745 25.93 14.62 -12.76
CA ALA A 745 25.04 15.47 -11.98
C ALA A 745 24.69 16.74 -12.78
N PRO A 746 23.40 17.05 -12.98
CA PRO A 746 23.00 18.33 -13.54
C PRO A 746 23.51 19.50 -12.69
N LEU A 747 23.67 20.68 -13.27
CA LEU A 747 23.96 21.87 -12.47
C LEU A 747 22.77 22.16 -11.53
N PRO A 748 23.02 22.53 -10.26
CA PRO A 748 21.96 22.98 -9.35
C PRO A 748 21.17 24.13 -9.96
N ALA A 749 19.84 24.10 -9.80
CA ALA A 749 18.94 25.10 -10.33
C ALA A 749 17.78 25.34 -9.37
N SER A 750 17.24 26.55 -9.38
CA SER A 750 16.10 26.94 -8.52
C SER A 750 15.16 27.87 -9.27
N ASN A 751 13.87 27.58 -9.22
CA ASN A 751 12.80 28.47 -9.64
C ASN A 751 11.70 28.48 -8.58
N VAL A 752 11.42 29.65 -8.01
CA VAL A 752 10.54 29.89 -6.85
C VAL A 752 11.00 29.19 -5.56
N LEU A 753 11.06 27.87 -5.56
CA LEU A 753 11.58 27.03 -4.49
C LEU A 753 13.12 27.02 -4.47
N GLN A 754 13.68 26.71 -3.30
CA GLN A 754 15.11 26.52 -3.06
C GLN A 754 15.29 25.38 -2.05
N ILE A 755 16.34 24.58 -2.20
CA ILE A 755 16.68 23.50 -1.27
C ILE A 755 18.19 23.38 -1.07
N GLU A 756 18.60 23.16 0.17
CA GLU A 756 19.98 22.87 0.57
C GLU A 756 20.01 21.66 1.52
N ARG A 757 21.09 20.87 1.44
CA ARG A 757 21.30 19.70 2.28
C ARG A 757 22.64 19.79 3.00
N HIS A 758 22.62 19.50 4.29
CA HIS A 758 23.79 19.40 5.14
C HIS A 758 23.81 18.05 5.84
N ILE A 759 25.00 17.46 5.98
CA ILE A 759 25.18 16.20 6.69
C ILE A 759 25.96 16.47 7.97
N LEU A 760 25.33 16.13 9.08
CA LEU A 760 25.80 16.39 10.43
C LEU A 760 26.10 15.05 11.13
N GLY A 761 26.99 15.09 12.12
CA GLY A 761 27.12 14.03 13.11
C GLY A 761 25.97 14.07 14.11
N THR A 762 25.86 13.05 14.95
CA THR A 762 24.88 13.00 16.04
C THR A 762 25.11 14.08 17.11
N ASP A 763 26.29 14.72 17.11
CA ASP A 763 26.62 15.85 17.97
C ASP A 763 26.22 17.22 17.38
N GLY A 764 25.66 17.25 16.16
CA GLY A 764 25.23 18.47 15.47
C GLY A 764 26.29 19.12 14.57
N LYS A 765 27.54 18.63 14.60
CA LYS A 765 28.63 19.20 13.80
C LYS A 765 28.63 18.67 12.38
N SER A 766 29.11 19.47 11.42
CA SER A 766 29.30 19.02 10.04
C SER A 766 30.18 17.79 9.96
N LYS A 767 29.74 16.78 9.20
CA LYS A 767 30.44 15.50 9.04
C LYS A 767 30.77 15.26 7.57
N SER A 768 32.05 15.01 7.31
CA SER A 768 32.55 14.76 5.95
C SER A 768 32.11 13.38 5.43
N LEU A 769 31.78 13.32 4.13
CA LEU A 769 31.37 12.09 3.44
C LEU A 769 32.52 11.23 2.90
N ASP A 770 33.76 11.72 2.96
CA ASP A 770 34.94 11.06 2.38
C ASP A 770 35.55 9.92 3.25
N SER A 771 35.05 9.78 4.49
CA SER A 771 35.67 8.92 5.50
C SER A 771 34.69 8.34 6.53
N LEU A 772 33.41 8.22 6.15
CA LEU A 772 32.37 7.62 6.99
C LEU A 772 32.71 6.15 7.28
N ARG A 773 32.51 5.67 8.52
CA ARG A 773 32.71 4.25 8.87
C ARG A 773 31.40 3.49 8.86
N SER A 774 31.43 2.21 8.50
CA SER A 774 30.28 1.31 8.64
C SER A 774 29.77 1.29 10.09
N GLY A 775 28.47 1.45 10.26
CA GLY A 775 27.79 1.61 11.55
C GLY A 775 27.59 3.06 11.99
N ASP A 776 28.29 4.03 11.40
CA ASP A 776 28.16 5.44 11.77
C ASP A 776 26.75 5.96 11.53
N LEU A 777 26.23 6.68 12.51
CA LEU A 777 25.01 7.48 12.36
C LEU A 777 25.35 8.88 11.85
N VAL A 778 24.50 9.36 10.94
CA VAL A 778 24.51 10.71 10.42
C VAL A 778 23.11 11.31 10.49
N LEU A 779 23.06 12.61 10.69
CA LEU A 779 21.85 13.40 10.70
C LEU A 779 21.84 14.25 9.43
N VAL A 780 20.86 14.00 8.56
CA VAL A 780 20.69 14.76 7.34
C VAL A 780 19.73 15.91 7.64
N TRP A 781 20.19 17.13 7.38
CA TRP A 781 19.43 18.35 7.53
C TRP A 781 19.14 18.93 6.15
N LEU A 782 17.84 19.00 5.82
CA LEU A 782 17.33 19.66 4.63
C LEU A 782 16.70 21.00 5.04
N GLN A 783 17.04 22.06 4.30
CA GLN A 783 16.41 23.35 4.45
C GLN A 783 15.77 23.78 3.13
N VAL A 784 14.49 24.11 3.20
CA VAL A 784 13.67 24.49 2.06
C VAL A 784 13.17 25.91 2.24
N LYS A 785 13.32 26.72 1.19
CA LYS A 785 12.86 28.12 1.14
C LYS A 785 12.01 28.30 -0.12
N ALA A 786 11.15 29.30 -0.12
CA ALA A 786 10.39 29.70 -1.29
C ALA A 786 10.27 31.22 -1.36
N SER A 787 10.20 31.76 -2.57
CA SER A 787 9.93 33.19 -2.80
C SER A 787 8.43 33.52 -2.85
N ASN A 788 7.56 32.52 -2.83
CA ASN A 788 6.11 32.61 -2.70
C ASN A 788 5.62 31.42 -1.86
N SER A 789 4.38 31.45 -1.39
CA SER A 789 3.77 30.30 -0.70
C SER A 789 3.57 29.11 -1.64
N VAL A 790 3.99 27.93 -1.22
CA VAL A 790 3.85 26.65 -1.95
C VAL A 790 3.18 25.62 -1.04
N PRO A 791 1.83 25.52 -1.05
CA PRO A 791 1.09 24.67 -0.12
C PRO A 791 1.21 23.16 -0.42
N ASP A 792 1.78 22.79 -1.55
CA ASP A 792 1.83 21.43 -2.11
C ASP A 792 3.27 20.99 -2.48
N ALA A 793 4.28 21.51 -1.78
CA ALA A 793 5.67 21.17 -2.05
C ALA A 793 5.96 19.71 -1.65
N LEU A 794 6.69 19.01 -2.52
CA LEU A 794 7.18 17.67 -2.30
C LEU A 794 8.71 17.68 -2.29
N VAL A 795 9.27 17.40 -1.12
CA VAL A 795 10.71 17.21 -0.93
C VAL A 795 11.05 15.75 -1.19
N VAL A 796 12.00 15.51 -2.08
CA VAL A 796 12.52 14.19 -2.42
C VAL A 796 14.03 14.22 -2.29
N ASP A 797 14.54 13.48 -1.31
CA ASP A 797 15.98 13.34 -1.11
C ASP A 797 16.38 11.89 -1.34
N LEU A 798 16.87 11.62 -2.56
CA LEU A 798 17.36 10.30 -2.93
C LEU A 798 18.63 9.97 -2.13
N LEU A 799 18.67 8.78 -1.52
CA LEU A 799 19.83 8.36 -0.73
C LEU A 799 20.99 7.92 -1.64
N PRO A 800 22.25 8.15 -1.23
CA PRO A 800 23.38 7.36 -1.72
C PRO A 800 23.30 5.94 -1.14
N ALA A 801 23.61 4.90 -1.93
CA ALA A 801 23.31 3.51 -1.56
C ALA A 801 24.08 2.97 -0.34
N GLY A 802 25.18 3.61 0.06
CA GLY A 802 25.91 3.28 1.28
C GLY A 802 25.20 3.71 2.58
N LEU A 803 24.17 4.56 2.48
CA LEU A 803 23.36 5.01 3.60
C LEU A 803 21.99 4.32 3.59
N GLU A 804 21.55 3.85 4.76
CA GLU A 804 20.18 3.38 4.98
C GLU A 804 19.43 4.32 5.92
N LEU A 805 18.15 4.58 5.64
CA LEU A 805 17.31 5.38 6.52
C LEU A 805 17.04 4.67 7.86
N GLU A 806 17.22 5.41 8.94
CA GLU A 806 16.69 5.03 10.23
C GLU A 806 15.24 5.49 10.29
N ASN A 807 14.31 4.54 10.28
CA ASN A 807 12.89 4.87 10.39
C ASN A 807 12.58 5.24 11.84
N GLN A 808 12.66 6.53 12.12
CA GLN A 808 12.44 7.10 13.45
C GLN A 808 11.03 6.95 13.97
N ASN A 809 10.08 6.67 13.08
CA ASN A 809 8.79 6.34 13.58
C ASN A 809 8.94 5.09 14.47
N LEU A 810 9.82 4.11 14.17
CA LEU A 810 10.01 2.82 14.87
C LEU A 810 10.56 3.02 16.28
N ALA A 811 9.68 3.38 17.22
CA ALA A 811 9.97 3.80 18.60
C ALA A 811 10.92 2.87 19.40
N ASN A 812 11.05 1.59 19.03
CA ASN A 812 11.88 0.61 19.74
C ASN A 812 13.10 0.06 18.95
N GLY A 813 13.36 0.54 17.73
CA GLY A 813 14.47 0.06 16.89
C GLY A 813 15.42 1.14 16.34
N GLY A 814 15.00 2.40 16.31
CA GLY A 814 15.82 3.52 15.81
C GLY A 814 16.63 4.20 16.91
N ALA A 815 17.78 4.78 16.56
CA ALA A 815 18.52 5.64 17.46
C ALA A 815 17.68 6.89 17.82
N SER A 816 17.41 7.13 19.11
CA SER A 816 16.60 8.27 19.55
C SER A 816 17.38 9.58 19.43
N LEU A 817 16.78 10.53 18.71
CA LEU A 817 17.28 11.91 18.55
C LEU A 817 17.19 12.76 19.83
N GLU A 818 16.38 12.35 20.81
CA GLU A 818 16.10 13.14 22.02
C GLU A 818 17.31 13.26 22.96
N GLN A 819 18.36 12.46 22.75
CA GLN A 819 19.57 12.45 23.58
C GLN A 819 20.75 13.24 22.96
N SER A 820 20.55 13.87 21.81
CA SER A 820 21.59 14.59 21.06
C SER A 820 21.74 16.05 21.52
N GLY A 821 22.91 16.65 21.28
CA GLY A 821 23.30 17.98 21.80
C GLY A 821 22.40 19.16 21.39
N GLY A 822 22.61 20.33 22.02
CA GLY A 822 21.72 21.50 21.87
C GLY A 822 21.52 22.03 20.44
N GLU A 823 22.48 21.82 19.53
CA GLU A 823 22.35 22.19 18.12
C GLU A 823 21.30 21.34 17.38
N VAL A 824 21.26 20.03 17.66
CA VAL A 824 20.29 19.11 17.08
C VAL A 824 18.88 19.43 17.58
N GLN A 825 18.74 19.77 18.87
CA GLN A 825 17.45 20.13 19.45
C GLN A 825 16.79 21.33 18.74
N ASN A 826 17.58 22.33 18.33
CA ASN A 826 17.05 23.48 17.60
C ASN A 826 16.49 23.08 16.22
N LEU A 827 17.20 22.23 15.49
CA LEU A 827 16.73 21.72 14.19
C LEU A 827 15.45 20.89 14.33
N LEU A 828 15.36 20.07 15.38
CA LEU A 828 14.14 19.30 15.68
C LEU A 828 12.98 20.22 16.06
N ASN A 829 13.23 21.27 16.85
CA ASN A 829 12.20 22.26 17.19
C ASN A 829 11.69 23.00 15.93
N GLN A 830 12.57 23.32 14.98
CA GLN A 830 12.18 23.92 13.70
C GLN A 830 11.37 22.95 12.84
N MET A 831 11.76 21.68 12.78
CA MET A 831 10.99 20.65 12.07
C MET A 831 9.60 20.43 12.69
N GLN A 832 9.48 20.50 14.02
CA GLN A 832 8.18 20.43 14.71
C GLN A 832 7.24 21.60 14.37
N GLN A 833 7.80 22.74 13.96
CA GLN A 833 7.02 23.90 13.51
C GLN A 833 6.63 23.82 12.02
N ALA A 834 7.24 22.91 11.26
CA ALA A 834 6.94 22.77 9.84
C ALA A 834 5.54 22.19 9.62
N SER A 835 4.82 22.72 8.63
CA SER A 835 3.52 22.19 8.21
C SER A 835 3.71 20.96 7.31
N ILE A 836 4.05 19.83 7.95
CA ILE A 836 4.28 18.55 7.29
C ILE A 836 2.96 17.83 7.05
N LYS A 837 2.64 17.56 5.78
CA LYS A 837 1.43 16.82 5.36
C LYS A 837 1.65 15.32 5.34
N HIS A 838 2.87 14.87 4.99
CA HIS A 838 3.22 13.45 4.87
C HIS A 838 4.73 13.24 4.91
N ILE A 839 5.18 12.09 5.43
CA ILE A 839 6.60 11.66 5.42
C ILE A 839 6.67 10.18 5.04
N GLU A 840 7.65 9.81 4.21
CA GLU A 840 7.99 8.43 3.90
C GLU A 840 9.49 8.16 4.06
N PHE A 841 9.79 7.01 4.68
CA PHE A 841 11.13 6.45 4.75
C PHE A 841 11.19 5.25 3.81
N ARG A 842 11.58 5.48 2.54
CA ARG A 842 11.77 4.40 1.55
C ARG A 842 13.23 3.96 1.55
N ASP A 843 13.49 2.77 1.03
CA ASP A 843 14.85 2.21 0.99
C ASP A 843 15.84 3.11 0.24
N ASP A 844 15.38 3.76 -0.82
CA ASP A 844 16.22 4.54 -1.73
C ASP A 844 16.06 6.06 -1.59
N ARG A 845 15.12 6.54 -0.77
CA ARG A 845 14.80 7.97 -0.65
C ARG A 845 14.04 8.34 0.61
N PHE A 846 14.28 9.55 1.09
CA PHE A 846 13.42 10.25 2.03
C PHE A 846 12.44 11.13 1.26
N VAL A 847 11.15 11.10 1.65
CA VAL A 847 10.10 11.92 1.01
C VAL A 847 9.35 12.68 2.10
N ALA A 848 9.11 13.97 1.88
CA ALA A 848 8.25 14.76 2.74
C ALA A 848 7.37 15.70 1.91
N ALA A 849 6.05 15.62 2.10
CA ALA A 849 5.11 16.61 1.55
C ALA A 849 4.90 17.71 2.60
N VAL A 850 5.13 18.95 2.23
CA VAL A 850 5.12 20.10 3.14
C VAL A 850 4.42 21.30 2.50
N ALA A 851 3.82 22.16 3.32
CA ALA A 851 3.48 23.51 2.90
C ALA A 851 4.65 24.43 3.26
N VAL A 852 5.18 25.15 2.27
CA VAL A 852 6.27 26.13 2.44
C VAL A 852 5.68 27.52 2.34
N ASP A 853 5.96 28.37 3.33
CA ASP A 853 5.59 29.78 3.31
C ASP A 853 6.81 30.64 2.91
N GLU A 854 6.56 31.82 2.32
CA GLU A 854 7.62 32.75 1.91
C GLU A 854 8.49 33.21 3.09
N TYR A 855 7.88 33.42 4.26
CA TYR A 855 8.54 33.97 5.45
C TYR A 855 8.91 32.90 6.48
N GLN A 856 8.46 31.66 6.30
CA GLN A 856 8.78 30.53 7.19
C GLN A 856 9.45 29.40 6.40
N PRO A 857 10.79 29.42 6.29
CA PRO A 857 11.55 28.30 5.74
C PRO A 857 11.24 27.01 6.49
N VAL A 858 11.21 25.91 5.74
CA VAL A 858 10.98 24.58 6.29
C VAL A 858 12.31 23.90 6.57
N THR A 859 12.49 23.44 7.80
CA THR A 859 13.60 22.58 8.21
C THR A 859 13.09 21.14 8.32
N LEU A 860 13.74 20.21 7.63
CA LEU A 860 13.50 18.78 7.74
C LEU A 860 14.77 18.08 8.18
N VAL A 861 14.62 17.12 9.08
CA VAL A 861 15.74 16.34 9.63
C VAL A 861 15.37 14.87 9.58
N TYR A 862 16.31 14.04 9.13
CA TYR A 862 16.18 12.59 9.24
C TYR A 862 17.53 11.94 9.58
N LEU A 863 17.47 10.73 10.13
CA LEU A 863 18.65 9.95 10.46
C LEU A 863 18.94 8.93 9.35
N ALA A 864 20.21 8.74 9.07
CA ALA A 864 20.69 7.66 8.22
C ALA A 864 21.91 6.99 8.85
N ARG A 865 22.15 5.73 8.49
CA ARG A 865 23.30 4.95 8.95
C ARG A 865 24.13 4.52 7.75
N ALA A 866 25.45 4.65 7.87
CA ALA A 866 26.36 4.05 6.91
C ALA A 866 26.41 2.53 7.12
N VAL A 867 26.07 1.75 6.11
CA VAL A 867 25.95 0.28 6.25
C VAL A 867 27.03 -0.42 5.43
N THR A 868 26.88 -0.45 4.11
CA THR A 868 27.76 -1.23 3.24
C THR A 868 29.00 -0.42 2.87
N PRO A 869 30.23 -0.93 3.06
CA PRO A 869 31.45 -0.26 2.63
C PRO A 869 31.56 -0.16 1.11
N GLY A 870 32.00 0.99 0.61
CA GLY A 870 32.02 1.27 -0.83
C GLY A 870 32.20 2.73 -1.18
N THR A 871 32.17 3.01 -2.48
CA THR A 871 32.16 4.38 -3.05
C THR A 871 30.85 4.58 -3.78
N TYR A 872 30.13 5.64 -3.42
CA TYR A 872 28.75 5.87 -3.84
C TYR A 872 28.60 7.26 -4.46
N GLN A 873 27.85 7.37 -5.55
CA GLN A 873 27.40 8.66 -6.07
C GLN A 873 26.38 9.28 -5.11
N VAL A 874 26.43 10.60 -4.96
CA VAL A 874 25.54 11.32 -4.05
C VAL A 874 24.48 12.06 -4.86
N PRO A 875 23.19 11.68 -4.75
CA PRO A 875 22.11 12.39 -5.42
C PRO A 875 21.96 13.82 -4.90
N GLN A 876 21.52 14.73 -5.77
CA GLN A 876 21.13 16.09 -5.36
C GLN A 876 19.80 16.09 -4.60
N PRO A 877 19.65 16.91 -3.55
CA PRO A 877 18.36 17.10 -2.89
C PRO A 877 17.41 17.84 -3.84
N MET A 878 16.14 17.45 -3.87
CA MET A 878 15.14 18.02 -4.76
C MET A 878 13.89 18.45 -3.99
N VAL A 879 13.29 19.55 -4.43
CA VAL A 879 11.92 19.95 -4.03
C VAL A 879 11.17 20.46 -5.25
N GLU A 880 9.90 20.12 -5.38
CA GLU A 880 9.03 20.66 -6.43
C GLU A 880 7.59 20.79 -5.92
N SER A 881 6.82 21.73 -6.47
CA SER A 881 5.36 21.73 -6.28
C SER A 881 4.76 20.56 -7.07
N MET A 882 3.85 19.81 -6.44
CA MET A 882 3.20 18.66 -7.07
C MET A 882 2.30 19.07 -8.25
N TYR A 883 1.71 20.27 -8.19
CA TYR A 883 0.71 20.75 -9.14
C TYR A 883 1.11 22.00 -9.91
N VAL A 884 2.24 22.65 -9.56
CA VAL A 884 2.91 23.70 -10.35
C VAL A 884 4.37 23.29 -10.61
N PRO A 885 4.63 22.33 -11.52
CA PRO A 885 5.93 21.67 -11.66
C PRO A 885 7.11 22.60 -12.02
N GLN A 886 6.81 23.79 -12.53
CA GLN A 886 7.79 24.83 -12.84
C GLN A 886 8.43 25.38 -11.56
N TRP A 887 7.72 25.36 -10.43
CA TRP A 887 8.26 25.71 -9.12
C TRP A 887 9.03 24.51 -8.57
N ARG A 888 10.35 24.57 -8.66
CA ARG A 888 11.24 23.46 -8.31
C ARG A 888 12.65 23.93 -7.98
N ALA A 889 13.38 23.13 -7.22
CA ALA A 889 14.80 23.28 -7.02
C ALA A 889 15.53 21.95 -6.94
N THR A 890 16.77 21.96 -7.40
CA THR A 890 17.78 20.93 -7.17
C THR A 890 18.98 21.59 -6.51
N GLY A 891 19.32 21.15 -5.30
CA GLY A 891 20.42 21.70 -4.53
C GLY A 891 21.77 21.15 -4.94
N ALA A 892 22.84 21.70 -4.37
CA ALA A 892 24.18 21.15 -4.50
C ALA A 892 24.31 19.84 -3.71
N ALA A 893 25.21 18.96 -4.17
CA ALA A 893 25.63 17.77 -3.46
C ALA A 893 27.14 17.56 -3.67
N ASP A 894 27.78 16.90 -2.72
CA ASP A 894 29.14 16.40 -2.90
C ASP A 894 29.18 15.38 -4.06
N ASP A 895 30.35 15.16 -4.66
CA ASP A 895 30.46 14.24 -5.79
C ASP A 895 30.33 12.76 -5.37
N LEU A 896 30.96 12.38 -4.25
CA LEU A 896 31.06 11.00 -3.79
C LEU A 896 30.92 10.86 -2.27
N LEU A 897 30.33 9.75 -1.85
CA LEU A 897 30.33 9.24 -0.48
C LEU A 897 31.25 8.01 -0.41
N ILE A 898 32.15 7.96 0.56
CA ILE A 898 33.03 6.82 0.81
C ILE A 898 32.71 6.23 2.18
N VAL A 899 32.15 5.02 2.19
CA VAL A 899 31.90 4.24 3.41
C VAL A 899 33.04 3.24 3.60
N ARG A 900 33.72 3.33 4.74
CA ARG A 900 34.85 2.47 5.10
C ARG A 900 34.38 1.29 5.97
N PRO A 901 35.05 0.14 5.85
CA PRO A 901 34.83 -1.04 6.70
C PRO A 901 34.85 -0.77 8.21
#